data_AF-A0A1M6J190-F1
#
_entry.id   AF-A0A1M6J190-F1
#
_cell.length_a   1.000
_cell.length_b   1.000
_cell.length_c   1.000
_cell.angle_alpha   90.00
_cell.angle_beta   90.00
_cell.angle_gamma   90.00
#
_symmetry.space_group_name_H-M   'P 1'
#
loop_
_entity.id
_entity.type
_entity.pdbx_description
1 polymer ?
#
loop_
_entity_poly.entity_id
_entity_poly.type
_entity_poly.pdbx_seq_one_letter_code
_entity_poly.pdbx_strand_id
1 'polypeptide(L)'
;MRTNFLQFILFLGTVIVSAQADQVSVVTDNSGIKLVVNGKDFMVNGVNWDYVPIGTTITDPGIWAKSDDIIKAAIDGEMTLLKNMGVNAIRTYNLKPKWIKYIYENYGIYTMLNITFGAYGLTINGAWVPQTDYADPDTRKVLMEEARTMANTYKNTPGLLLYMIGNENNYHLSWTGAETEDIPINDTSAGIKLAARALYKAFNDAAKEVKSIDQSHPIAICNGDLLYADIVREECTDIDIYGTNMYRGISFGDAFQRVKDELGLPILFAEFGGDAFNARDNQEDQYSQAYYNLGNWKEIYENAAGLGRAENSIGGFTFQFSDGWWKYKQTENLDVHDNAASWSNGGYSRDQEKSDDNNMNEEWFGICAKGPTNERGLYELYPRAAYYALKEAHRLNPYDDGMTLDFVINYFNNIQITDAVLRARGDKAALESKRGGKIRLSQLRAEFTTFNTGGELITTPENEDPNANVFPNQLGFDHMESYYIGVEGRPSPSMRANINFNILGNVAENPINELFYESVGRPVVVQGVEGGNDLDVEIEDFNRLRVYNAEYEWNTKIADIKGFYRTGHYHWGYEGDFFGLYPEANYGPNLDIYNGEILGMEIDGKGDLNGLKAAFGPQIWWGANPTALLKYTTKIKDFDITGIYHRDFETDVELDENGRRILDANQVRSGVIPPWPTERATLVVEKDFGAFGVTLGGIWAGSPLNDITYQDVRGEPGNYVVYQDKVNSDDNWGAKARVTYSKGKFNWYALGGVTGLVANGGVDQTQSFAGWKLKDNGSGNQNSFLTGFTYTIGDWQIAPNFLWQEPLVDAIPNDVGGAGRLRNILVDPFVVRANRKTTAGEILFTYDPTPGSWFYQWDSDRSEDAKLAFNLGFVYWHLPTTMDAHIGFLADRTIFAFPNSVPAKDLWEVNSRIVSKMNPDLALVANLFAGKGQSNGSDPRAIDRIGGDIRVIYKKWKFQHTFQINDWGPYDYHKDFNLTYPVQLMLDISTSIGKPDWFILPNTRIGVRGTWRSLDEFSPRYSPTAVPPGTFPPVPVLSPVGFDDGNEWEIRTYLHINIGK
;
A
#
# COMPACT_ATOMS: atom_id res chain seq x y z
N MET A 1 46.01 12.21 53.89
CA MET A 1 46.21 12.17 52.43
C MET A 1 46.37 10.76 51.85
N ARG A 2 47.08 9.82 52.50
CA ARG A 2 47.25 8.46 51.96
C ARG A 2 45.97 7.60 51.93
N THR A 3 45.05 7.78 52.86
CA THR A 3 43.80 7.00 52.92
C THR A 3 42.78 7.42 51.84
N ASN A 4 42.69 8.73 51.55
CA ASN A 4 41.79 9.25 50.52
C ASN A 4 42.28 8.93 49.10
N PHE A 5 43.59 8.81 48.90
CA PHE A 5 44.17 8.41 47.60
C PHE A 5 43.93 6.92 47.30
N LEU A 6 43.98 6.06 48.32
CA LEU A 6 43.64 4.64 48.18
C LEU A 6 42.14 4.44 47.93
N GLN A 7 41.28 5.21 48.60
CA GLN A 7 39.85 5.22 48.33
C GLN A 7 39.53 5.73 46.92
N PHE A 8 40.23 6.76 46.42
CA PHE A 8 40.06 7.26 45.06
C PHE A 8 40.52 6.26 43.99
N ILE A 9 41.61 5.52 44.23
CA ILE A 9 42.06 4.43 43.34
C ILE A 9 41.12 3.22 43.39
N LEU A 10 40.58 2.87 44.57
CA LEU A 10 39.56 1.82 44.72
C LEU A 10 38.22 2.24 44.07
N PHE A 11 37.87 3.52 44.10
CA PHE A 11 36.70 4.06 43.41
C PHE A 11 36.90 4.12 41.88
N LEU A 12 38.10 4.47 41.40
CA LEU A 12 38.46 4.39 39.97
C LEU A 12 38.54 2.94 39.48
N GLY A 13 39.04 2.02 40.31
CA GLY A 13 39.05 0.58 40.01
C GLY A 13 37.66 -0.03 39.93
N THR A 14 36.72 0.41 40.77
CA THR A 14 35.31 -0.04 40.72
C THR A 14 34.53 0.59 39.57
N VAL A 15 34.88 1.80 39.12
CA VAL A 15 34.29 2.41 37.91
C VAL A 15 34.83 1.76 36.62
N ILE A 16 36.06 1.23 36.61
CA ILE A 16 36.64 0.52 35.45
C ILE A 16 36.10 -0.92 35.31
N VAL A 17 35.69 -1.57 36.40
CA VAL A 17 35.13 -2.94 36.35
C VAL A 17 33.70 -2.98 35.78
N SER A 18 32.96 -1.87 35.79
CA SER A 18 31.59 -1.80 35.24
C SER A 18 31.52 -1.51 33.72
N ALA A 19 32.63 -1.65 32.99
CA ALA A 19 32.73 -1.31 31.56
C ALA A 19 33.36 -2.40 30.68
N GLN A 20 33.61 -3.61 31.20
CA GLN A 20 34.06 -4.72 30.35
C GLN A 20 32.89 -5.35 29.60
N ALA A 21 33.09 -5.62 28.31
CA ALA A 21 32.18 -6.45 27.52
C ALA A 21 32.07 -7.84 28.16
N ASP A 22 30.90 -8.47 28.05
CA ASP A 22 30.70 -9.83 28.54
C ASP A 22 31.64 -10.80 27.81
N GLN A 23 32.15 -11.81 28.52
CA GLN A 23 32.97 -12.85 27.92
C GLN A 23 32.11 -14.09 27.71
N VAL A 24 31.85 -14.42 26.45
CA VAL A 24 31.04 -15.57 26.03
C VAL A 24 31.91 -16.54 25.24
N SER A 25 31.87 -17.82 25.59
CA SER A 25 32.69 -18.84 24.94
C SER A 25 31.98 -20.18 24.87
N VAL A 26 32.30 -20.96 23.84
CA VAL A 26 31.92 -22.36 23.74
C VAL A 26 33.00 -23.20 24.42
N VAL A 27 32.61 -24.03 25.38
CA VAL A 27 33.52 -24.93 26.11
C VAL A 27 33.13 -26.37 25.80
N THR A 28 34.11 -27.17 25.39
CA THR A 28 33.95 -28.61 25.20
C THR A 28 34.75 -29.35 26.27
N ASP A 29 34.07 -30.21 27.03
CA ASP A 29 34.68 -31.05 28.06
C ASP A 29 34.11 -32.48 28.03
N ASN A 30 34.45 -33.30 29.02
CA ASN A 30 34.00 -34.70 29.11
C ASN A 30 32.49 -34.85 29.32
N SER A 31 31.79 -33.79 29.72
CA SER A 31 30.34 -33.75 29.88
C SER A 31 29.61 -33.29 28.62
N GLY A 32 30.32 -32.81 27.60
CA GLY A 32 29.74 -32.35 26.34
C GLY A 32 30.18 -30.93 25.96
N ILE A 33 29.36 -30.26 25.14
CA ILE A 33 29.60 -28.90 24.67
C ILE A 33 28.61 -27.94 25.35
N LYS A 34 29.13 -26.85 25.91
CA LYS A 34 28.35 -25.85 26.66
C LYS A 34 28.66 -24.43 26.20
N LEU A 35 27.69 -23.53 26.38
CA LEU A 35 27.93 -22.09 26.33
C LEU A 35 28.27 -21.59 27.74
N VAL A 36 29.35 -20.83 27.88
CA VAL A 36 29.80 -20.25 29.15
C VAL A 36 29.79 -18.74 29.02
N VAL A 37 29.01 -18.07 29.87
CA VAL A 37 28.87 -16.61 29.92
C VAL A 37 29.43 -16.11 31.24
N ASN A 38 30.48 -15.28 31.19
CA ASN A 38 31.16 -14.73 32.36
C ASN A 38 31.55 -15.81 33.40
N GLY A 39 32.00 -16.97 32.91
CA GLY A 39 32.44 -18.10 33.73
C GLY A 39 31.33 -18.99 34.30
N LYS A 40 30.07 -18.83 33.87
CA LYS A 40 28.95 -19.68 34.27
C LYS A 40 28.35 -20.43 33.09
N ASP A 41 28.04 -21.71 33.28
CA ASP A 41 27.29 -22.52 32.32
C ASP A 41 25.93 -21.86 32.03
N PHE A 42 25.61 -21.69 30.75
CA PHE A 42 24.47 -20.91 30.30
C PHE A 42 23.65 -21.69 29.26
N MET A 43 22.40 -22.00 29.61
CA MET A 43 21.42 -22.56 28.66
C MET A 43 20.64 -21.40 28.06
N VAL A 44 20.61 -21.28 26.73
CA VAL A 44 19.88 -20.21 26.04
C VAL A 44 18.38 -20.53 26.05
N ASN A 45 17.65 -19.87 26.94
CA ASN A 45 16.18 -19.89 27.02
C ASN A 45 15.67 -18.65 26.29
N GLY A 46 15.65 -18.74 24.96
CA GLY A 46 15.44 -17.60 24.09
C GLY A 46 14.04 -17.49 23.47
N VAL A 47 13.75 -16.31 22.94
CA VAL A 47 12.63 -16.06 22.04
C VAL A 47 13.06 -15.17 20.87
N ASN A 48 12.47 -15.36 19.70
CA ASN A 48 12.53 -14.39 18.62
C ASN A 48 11.71 -13.17 18.97
N TRP A 49 12.34 -12.00 18.92
CA TRP A 49 11.75 -10.76 19.39
C TRP A 49 11.93 -9.61 18.41
N ASP A 50 10.80 -9.02 18.07
CA ASP A 50 10.65 -7.75 17.38
C ASP A 50 9.56 -6.91 18.08
N TYR A 51 9.49 -5.62 17.72
CA TYR A 51 8.42 -4.74 18.18
C TYR A 51 7.76 -4.07 16.98
N VAL A 52 6.76 -4.75 16.43
CA VAL A 52 5.99 -4.29 15.26
C VAL A 52 4.52 -4.06 15.67
N PRO A 53 4.06 -2.80 15.76
CA PRO A 53 2.66 -2.48 16.02
C PRO A 53 1.72 -2.95 14.89
N ILE A 54 0.46 -3.21 15.23
CA ILE A 54 -0.58 -3.52 14.22
C ILE A 54 -0.71 -2.33 13.25
N GLY A 55 -0.80 -2.60 11.96
CA GLY A 55 -0.84 -1.59 10.89
C GLY A 55 0.54 -1.14 10.40
N THR A 56 1.63 -1.77 10.85
CA THR A 56 3.00 -1.48 10.44
C THR A 56 3.74 -2.76 10.06
N THR A 57 4.90 -2.63 9.43
CA THR A 57 5.76 -3.74 8.96
C THR A 57 7.21 -3.48 9.36
N ILE A 58 8.09 -4.48 9.22
CA ILE A 58 9.51 -4.39 9.56
C ILE A 58 10.30 -3.42 8.66
N THR A 59 9.74 -3.04 7.50
CA THR A 59 10.33 -2.04 6.60
C THR A 59 10.03 -0.61 7.04
N ASP A 60 9.03 -0.39 7.90
CA ASP A 60 8.79 0.91 8.52
C ASP A 60 9.83 1.14 9.65
N PRO A 61 10.44 2.34 9.76
CA PRO A 61 11.25 2.71 10.92
C PRO A 61 10.57 2.47 12.29
N GLY A 62 9.23 2.36 12.31
CA GLY A 62 8.45 1.74 13.38
C GLY A 62 8.58 2.47 14.72
N ILE A 63 8.69 1.70 15.81
CA ILE A 63 8.94 2.24 17.15
C ILE A 63 10.35 2.84 17.27
N TRP A 64 11.31 2.36 16.46
CA TRP A 64 12.74 2.68 16.59
C TRP A 64 13.11 4.09 16.12
N ALA A 65 12.23 4.72 15.35
CA ALA A 65 12.28 6.14 15.00
C ALA A 65 11.56 7.05 16.02
N LYS A 66 10.92 6.51 17.06
CA LYS A 66 10.24 7.31 18.09
C LYS A 66 11.23 7.84 19.14
N SER A 67 10.73 8.69 20.02
CA SER A 67 11.49 9.20 21.16
C SER A 67 11.89 8.08 22.14
N ASP A 68 12.99 8.29 22.85
CA ASP A 68 13.53 7.30 23.78
C ASP A 68 12.53 6.89 24.88
N ASP A 69 11.60 7.77 25.30
CA ASP A 69 10.56 7.44 26.28
C ASP A 69 9.53 6.43 25.74
N ILE A 70 9.21 6.51 24.44
CA ILE A 70 8.28 5.59 23.79
C ILE A 70 8.95 4.23 23.59
N ILE A 71 10.19 4.22 23.08
CA ILE A 71 10.95 2.98 22.90
C ILE A 71 11.14 2.28 24.25
N LYS A 72 11.49 3.04 25.30
CA LYS A 72 11.60 2.51 26.65
C LYS A 72 10.29 1.88 27.13
N ALA A 73 9.15 2.56 26.92
CA ALA A 73 7.84 2.03 27.32
C ALA A 73 7.47 0.73 26.57
N ALA A 74 7.81 0.63 25.28
CA ALA A 74 7.64 -0.59 24.49
C ALA A 74 8.46 -1.75 25.06
N ILE A 75 9.75 -1.51 25.30
CA ILE A 75 10.67 -2.50 25.90
C ILE A 75 10.18 -2.92 27.29
N ASP A 76 9.82 -1.96 28.16
CA ASP A 76 9.44 -2.26 29.55
C ASP A 76 8.18 -3.13 29.62
N GLY A 77 7.22 -2.92 28.72
CA GLY A 77 6.00 -3.72 28.64
C GLY A 77 6.28 -5.20 28.31
N GLU A 78 7.15 -5.46 27.33
CA GLU A 78 7.40 -6.80 26.83
C GLU A 78 8.51 -7.55 27.58
N MET A 79 9.61 -6.89 27.93
CA MET A 79 10.72 -7.53 28.66
C MET A 79 10.31 -7.97 30.07
N THR A 80 9.34 -7.28 30.68
CA THR A 80 8.75 -7.73 31.95
C THR A 80 8.06 -9.09 31.81
N LEU A 81 7.32 -9.30 30.71
CA LEU A 81 6.67 -10.58 30.42
C LEU A 81 7.68 -11.68 30.12
N LEU A 82 8.73 -11.38 29.36
CA LEU A 82 9.81 -12.32 29.04
C LEU A 82 10.58 -12.76 30.29
N LYS A 83 10.99 -11.80 31.12
CA LYS A 83 11.65 -12.09 32.41
C LYS A 83 10.76 -12.95 33.31
N ASN A 84 9.46 -12.66 33.36
CA ASN A 84 8.48 -13.46 34.10
C ASN A 84 8.26 -14.87 33.53
N MET A 85 8.53 -15.08 32.24
CA MET A 85 8.52 -16.39 31.59
C MET A 85 9.81 -17.19 31.84
N GLY A 86 10.87 -16.56 32.37
CA GLY A 86 12.18 -17.20 32.54
C GLY A 86 13.06 -17.14 31.29
N VAL A 87 12.72 -16.28 30.33
CA VAL A 87 13.59 -15.99 29.18
C VAL A 87 14.83 -15.25 29.63
N ASN A 88 15.98 -15.69 29.14
CA ASN A 88 17.28 -15.08 29.43
C ASN A 88 18.00 -14.54 28.19
N ALA A 89 17.44 -14.74 27.00
CA ALA A 89 17.99 -14.22 25.75
C ALA A 89 16.90 -13.84 24.75
N ILE A 90 17.17 -12.86 23.88
CA ILE A 90 16.34 -12.52 22.73
C ILE A 90 17.16 -12.60 21.44
N ARG A 91 16.53 -13.00 20.34
CA ARG A 91 17.07 -12.90 18.98
C ARG A 91 16.42 -11.71 18.29
N THR A 92 17.23 -10.80 17.73
CA THR A 92 16.70 -9.62 17.03
C THR A 92 17.66 -9.08 15.98
N TYR A 93 17.17 -8.15 15.16
CA TYR A 93 17.90 -7.48 14.08
C TYR A 93 18.06 -5.99 14.40
N ASN A 94 19.21 -5.40 14.06
CA ASN A 94 19.44 -3.95 14.05
C ASN A 94 19.10 -3.17 15.36
N LEU A 95 18.99 -3.86 16.50
CA LEU A 95 18.70 -3.23 17.78
C LEU A 95 19.92 -2.43 18.27
N LYS A 96 19.80 -1.10 18.32
CA LYS A 96 20.92 -0.22 18.70
C LYS A 96 21.58 -0.64 20.04
N PRO A 97 22.92 -0.56 20.17
CA PRO A 97 23.66 -0.98 21.38
C PRO A 97 23.10 -0.46 22.70
N LYS A 98 22.58 0.78 22.72
CA LYS A 98 21.99 1.38 23.92
C LYS A 98 20.78 0.60 24.45
N TRP A 99 20.00 -0.01 23.56
CA TRP A 99 18.81 -0.77 23.93
C TRP A 99 19.15 -2.19 24.35
N ILE A 100 20.15 -2.82 23.73
CA ILE A 100 20.73 -4.09 24.21
C ILE A 100 21.19 -3.93 25.67
N LYS A 101 21.99 -2.89 25.93
CA LYS A 101 22.47 -2.57 27.28
C LYS A 101 21.30 -2.33 28.25
N TYR A 102 20.30 -1.55 27.84
CA TYR A 102 19.14 -1.26 28.67
C TYR A 102 18.35 -2.54 29.04
N ILE A 103 18.11 -3.42 28.07
CA ILE A 103 17.42 -4.70 28.28
C ILE A 103 18.21 -5.57 29.26
N TYR A 104 19.52 -5.68 29.07
CA TYR A 104 20.38 -6.47 29.94
C TYR A 104 20.42 -5.92 31.38
N GLU A 105 20.69 -4.63 31.57
CA GLU A 105 20.87 -4.05 32.90
C GLU A 105 19.57 -4.05 33.74
N ASN A 106 18.40 -3.94 33.11
CA ASN A 106 17.12 -3.87 33.81
C ASN A 106 16.42 -5.25 33.93
N TYR A 107 16.59 -6.10 32.92
CA TYR A 107 15.86 -7.37 32.83
C TYR A 107 16.74 -8.61 32.96
N GLY A 108 18.06 -8.50 32.77
CA GLY A 108 19.00 -9.62 32.79
C GLY A 108 18.88 -10.50 31.55
N ILE A 109 18.37 -9.96 30.46
CA ILE A 109 18.14 -10.66 29.19
C ILE A 109 19.28 -10.29 28.23
N TYR A 110 19.99 -11.29 27.73
CA TYR A 110 21.04 -11.10 26.73
C TYR A 110 20.46 -10.99 25.32
N THR A 111 21.23 -10.46 24.37
CA THR A 111 20.82 -10.32 22.97
C THR A 111 21.75 -11.11 22.06
N MET A 112 21.17 -12.03 21.30
CA MET A 112 21.79 -12.55 20.08
C MET A 112 21.44 -11.61 18.93
N LEU A 113 22.46 -10.99 18.34
CA LEU A 113 22.27 -10.04 17.26
C LEU A 113 22.43 -10.76 15.91
N ASN A 114 21.44 -10.59 15.05
CA ASN A 114 21.43 -11.17 13.71
C ASN A 114 21.57 -10.14 12.59
N ILE A 115 22.22 -10.52 11.50
CA ILE A 115 22.23 -9.82 10.21
C ILE A 115 21.65 -10.72 9.11
N THR A 116 21.02 -10.15 8.08
CA THR A 116 20.34 -10.94 7.03
C THR A 116 21.32 -11.53 6.02
N PHE A 117 22.48 -10.91 5.84
CA PHE A 117 23.57 -11.40 4.98
C PHE A 117 23.10 -11.71 3.54
N GLY A 118 22.21 -10.85 3.01
CA GLY A 118 21.66 -10.94 1.65
C GLY A 118 20.52 -11.93 1.45
N ALA A 119 19.90 -12.48 2.51
CA ALA A 119 18.75 -13.38 2.39
C ALA A 119 17.62 -12.77 1.53
N TYR A 120 17.32 -11.49 1.75
CA TYR A 120 16.21 -10.77 1.10
C TYR A 120 16.66 -9.83 -0.04
N GLY A 121 17.83 -10.09 -0.62
CA GLY A 121 18.43 -9.25 -1.67
C GLY A 121 19.36 -8.15 -1.15
N LEU A 122 20.09 -7.51 -2.07
CA LEU A 122 21.12 -6.52 -1.79
C LEU A 122 21.16 -5.44 -2.88
N THR A 123 21.52 -4.22 -2.48
CA THR A 123 21.91 -3.17 -3.45
C THR A 123 23.37 -3.36 -3.86
N ILE A 124 23.61 -3.88 -5.05
CA ILE A 124 24.95 -4.09 -5.61
C ILE A 124 25.24 -3.02 -6.67
N ASN A 125 26.33 -2.27 -6.48
CA ASN A 125 26.74 -1.19 -7.38
C ASN A 125 25.66 -0.14 -7.67
N GLY A 126 24.70 0.06 -6.75
CA GLY A 126 23.59 1.01 -6.91
C GLY A 126 22.38 0.46 -7.67
N ALA A 127 22.27 -0.86 -7.86
CA ALA A 127 21.07 -1.52 -8.34
C ALA A 127 20.61 -2.55 -7.30
N TRP A 128 19.30 -2.59 -7.03
CA TRP A 128 18.71 -3.63 -6.19
C TRP A 128 18.78 -4.98 -6.92
N VAL A 129 19.30 -5.99 -6.24
CA VAL A 129 19.39 -7.37 -6.72
C VAL A 129 18.58 -8.23 -5.75
N PRO A 130 17.41 -8.74 -6.14
CA PRO A 130 16.52 -9.46 -5.23
C PRO A 130 17.07 -10.82 -4.81
N GLN A 131 17.82 -11.50 -5.69
CA GLN A 131 18.46 -12.78 -5.41
C GLN A 131 19.98 -12.64 -5.30
N THR A 132 20.54 -12.99 -4.16
CA THR A 132 21.96 -12.80 -3.87
C THR A 132 22.84 -13.87 -4.53
N ASP A 133 23.78 -13.44 -5.38
CA ASP A 133 24.85 -14.32 -5.89
C ASP A 133 26.09 -14.27 -4.99
N TYR A 134 26.22 -15.25 -4.11
CA TYR A 134 27.34 -15.36 -3.18
C TYR A 134 28.70 -15.63 -3.86
N ALA A 135 28.75 -15.97 -5.15
CA ALA A 135 30.01 -16.14 -5.89
C ALA A 135 30.52 -14.82 -6.49
N ASP A 136 29.66 -13.82 -6.63
CA ASP A 136 30.00 -12.54 -7.23
C ASP A 136 30.93 -11.68 -6.34
N PRO A 137 32.08 -11.21 -6.83
CA PRO A 137 33.03 -10.43 -6.02
C PRO A 137 32.47 -9.13 -5.44
N ASP A 138 31.59 -8.43 -6.16
CA ASP A 138 31.01 -7.17 -5.69
C ASP A 138 29.99 -7.42 -4.57
N THR A 139 29.19 -8.47 -4.71
CA THR A 139 28.29 -9.00 -3.67
C THR A 139 29.07 -9.39 -2.42
N ARG A 140 30.16 -10.16 -2.59
CA ARG A 140 31.05 -10.54 -1.49
C ARG A 140 31.60 -9.33 -0.75
N LYS A 141 31.96 -8.26 -1.45
CA LYS A 141 32.45 -7.03 -0.82
C LYS A 141 31.40 -6.38 0.09
N VAL A 142 30.15 -6.31 -0.36
CA VAL A 142 29.03 -5.78 0.44
C VAL A 142 28.80 -6.63 1.69
N LEU A 143 28.72 -7.95 1.54
CA LEU A 143 28.50 -8.90 2.64
C LEU A 143 29.59 -8.83 3.72
N MET A 144 30.87 -8.74 3.32
CA MET A 144 31.96 -8.60 4.30
C MET A 144 31.91 -7.25 5.03
N GLU A 145 31.46 -6.19 4.36
CA GLU A 145 31.30 -4.88 4.99
C GLU A 145 30.14 -4.87 6.00
N GLU A 146 29.04 -5.56 5.70
CA GLU A 146 27.92 -5.78 6.63
C GLU A 146 28.42 -6.46 7.92
N ALA A 147 29.18 -7.56 7.78
CA ALA A 147 29.76 -8.29 8.91
C ALA A 147 30.75 -7.44 9.74
N ARG A 148 31.66 -6.70 9.07
CA ARG A 148 32.59 -5.78 9.77
C ARG A 148 31.86 -4.66 10.49
N THR A 149 30.81 -4.12 9.89
CA THR A 149 30.00 -3.04 10.47
C THR A 149 29.33 -3.54 11.75
N MET A 150 28.67 -4.72 11.68
CA MET A 150 28.10 -5.37 12.86
C MET A 150 29.14 -5.52 13.97
N ALA A 151 30.28 -6.17 13.71
CA ALA A 151 31.28 -6.38 14.75
C ALA A 151 31.79 -5.06 15.37
N ASN A 152 32.07 -4.05 14.53
CA ASN A 152 32.56 -2.76 15.04
C ASN A 152 31.53 -1.99 15.86
N THR A 153 30.25 -2.08 15.50
CA THR A 153 29.17 -1.41 16.22
C THR A 153 28.91 -2.04 17.58
N TYR A 154 29.02 -3.37 17.70
CA TYR A 154 28.47 -4.10 18.85
C TYR A 154 29.49 -4.71 19.82
N LYS A 155 30.76 -4.88 19.46
CA LYS A 155 31.80 -5.58 20.26
C LYS A 155 31.95 -5.19 21.73
N ASN A 156 31.57 -3.97 22.09
CA ASN A 156 31.69 -3.44 23.45
C ASN A 156 30.33 -3.23 24.13
N THR A 157 29.29 -3.95 23.70
CA THR A 157 27.92 -3.78 24.19
C THR A 157 27.64 -4.76 25.33
N PRO A 158 27.45 -4.29 26.58
CA PRO A 158 27.00 -5.16 27.67
C PRO A 158 25.66 -5.80 27.32
N GLY A 159 25.53 -7.10 27.60
CA GLY A 159 24.34 -7.88 27.27
C GLY A 159 24.37 -8.51 25.87
N LEU A 160 25.41 -8.30 25.07
CA LEU A 160 25.58 -9.05 23.82
C LEU A 160 25.93 -10.51 24.16
N LEU A 161 25.20 -11.46 23.59
CA LEU A 161 25.43 -12.89 23.78
C LEU A 161 26.39 -13.45 22.74
N LEU A 162 26.02 -13.30 21.47
CA LEU A 162 26.75 -13.85 20.32
C LEU A 162 26.29 -13.16 19.04
N TYR A 163 27.10 -13.27 17.99
CA TYR A 163 26.74 -12.83 16.64
C TYR A 163 26.17 -13.98 15.83
N MET A 164 25.08 -13.72 15.10
CA MET A 164 24.54 -14.64 14.12
C MET A 164 24.65 -14.02 12.73
N ILE A 165 25.19 -14.80 11.79
CA ILE A 165 25.34 -14.39 10.39
C ILE A 165 24.31 -15.14 9.56
N GLY A 166 23.41 -14.38 8.94
CA GLY A 166 22.40 -14.90 8.03
C GLY A 166 21.04 -15.20 8.68
N ASN A 167 20.06 -15.48 7.84
CA ASN A 167 18.76 -16.02 8.21
C ASN A 167 18.26 -16.90 7.07
N GLU A 168 18.41 -18.23 7.20
CA GLU A 168 17.93 -19.20 6.19
C GLU A 168 18.39 -18.89 4.75
N ASN A 169 19.60 -18.32 4.60
CA ASN A 169 20.12 -17.93 3.29
C ASN A 169 20.18 -19.11 2.29
N ASN A 170 20.24 -20.35 2.78
CA ASN A 170 20.20 -21.56 1.98
C ASN A 170 18.82 -21.81 1.35
N TYR A 171 17.72 -21.37 1.96
CA TYR A 171 16.38 -21.42 1.34
C TYR A 171 16.27 -20.39 0.21
N HIS A 172 16.83 -19.19 0.39
CA HIS A 172 16.91 -18.14 -0.63
C HIS A 172 17.84 -18.44 -1.82
N LEU A 173 18.47 -19.62 -1.85
CA LEU A 173 19.05 -20.16 -3.07
C LEU A 173 17.97 -20.68 -4.05
N SER A 174 16.76 -20.95 -3.53
CA SER A 174 15.61 -21.46 -4.28
C SER A 174 14.40 -20.52 -4.20
N TRP A 175 14.14 -19.92 -3.04
CA TRP A 175 13.06 -18.94 -2.86
C TRP A 175 13.35 -17.65 -3.62
N THR A 176 12.30 -17.00 -4.09
CA THR A 176 12.40 -15.79 -4.94
C THR A 176 11.74 -14.57 -4.32
N GLY A 177 10.89 -14.77 -3.31
CA GLY A 177 10.22 -13.71 -2.56
C GLY A 177 10.78 -13.46 -1.15
N ALA A 178 10.20 -12.47 -0.48
CA ALA A 178 10.43 -12.19 0.93
C ALA A 178 9.39 -12.85 1.86
N GLU A 179 8.28 -13.37 1.32
CA GLU A 179 7.34 -14.23 2.03
C GLU A 179 7.89 -15.65 2.18
N THR A 180 7.49 -16.35 3.25
CA THR A 180 7.85 -17.75 3.45
C THR A 180 7.21 -18.63 2.38
N GLU A 181 8.03 -19.39 1.66
CA GLU A 181 7.62 -20.40 0.67
C GLU A 181 7.81 -21.84 1.23
N ASP A 182 7.45 -22.88 0.47
CA ASP A 182 7.70 -24.27 0.88
C ASP A 182 9.20 -24.57 1.06
N ILE A 183 9.54 -25.36 2.09
CA ILE A 183 10.94 -25.71 2.40
C ILE A 183 11.56 -26.55 1.27
N PRO A 184 12.70 -26.15 0.67
CA PRO A 184 13.28 -26.80 -0.50
C PRO A 184 14.10 -28.05 -0.13
N ILE A 185 13.44 -29.13 0.28
CA ILE A 185 14.10 -30.37 0.79
C ILE A 185 14.82 -31.17 -0.33
N ASN A 186 14.44 -30.99 -1.61
CA ASN A 186 14.80 -31.91 -2.70
C ASN A 186 15.68 -31.31 -3.83
N ASP A 187 16.07 -30.03 -3.78
CA ASP A 187 16.89 -29.48 -4.86
C ASP A 187 18.36 -29.90 -4.72
N THR A 188 18.81 -30.74 -5.65
CA THR A 188 20.17 -31.28 -5.69
C THR A 188 20.90 -30.90 -6.98
N SER A 189 20.37 -29.92 -7.73
CA SER A 189 20.96 -29.50 -8.99
C SER A 189 22.42 -29.03 -8.79
N ALA A 190 23.26 -29.30 -9.78
CA ALA A 190 24.68 -28.96 -9.71
C ALA A 190 24.91 -27.45 -9.52
N GLY A 191 24.02 -26.61 -10.07
CA GLY A 191 24.05 -25.16 -9.91
C GLY A 191 23.81 -24.72 -8.47
N ILE A 192 22.77 -25.26 -7.81
CA ILE A 192 22.44 -24.90 -6.43
C ILE A 192 23.51 -25.38 -5.45
N LYS A 193 24.11 -26.55 -5.67
CA LYS A 193 25.27 -26.99 -4.86
C LYS A 193 26.47 -26.06 -4.98
N LEU A 194 26.73 -25.50 -6.17
CA LEU A 194 27.80 -24.53 -6.36
C LEU A 194 27.50 -23.21 -5.65
N ALA A 195 26.26 -22.72 -5.75
CA ALA A 195 25.80 -21.53 -5.04
C ALA A 195 25.88 -21.72 -3.51
N ALA A 196 25.46 -22.88 -3.00
CA ALA A 196 25.58 -23.26 -1.59
C ALA A 196 27.04 -23.22 -1.12
N ARG A 197 27.98 -23.78 -1.89
CA ARG A 197 29.42 -23.70 -1.56
C ARG A 197 29.92 -22.26 -1.48
N ALA A 198 29.48 -21.39 -2.40
CA ALA A 198 29.83 -19.98 -2.37
C ALA A 198 29.26 -19.25 -1.12
N LEU A 199 28.02 -19.57 -0.74
CA LEU A 199 27.36 -19.08 0.48
C LEU A 199 28.13 -19.49 1.75
N TYR A 200 28.40 -20.78 1.94
CA TYR A 200 29.07 -21.26 3.16
C TYR A 200 30.51 -20.76 3.27
N LYS A 201 31.20 -20.60 2.14
CA LYS A 201 32.49 -19.89 2.10
C LYS A 201 32.34 -18.42 2.51
N ALA A 202 31.27 -17.75 2.11
CA ALA A 202 30.97 -16.37 2.53
C ALA A 202 30.70 -16.28 4.03
N PHE A 203 29.94 -17.21 4.59
CA PHE A 203 29.77 -17.29 6.05
C PHE A 203 31.10 -17.47 6.78
N ASN A 204 31.97 -18.36 6.29
CA ASN A 204 33.27 -18.57 6.94
C ASN A 204 34.16 -17.33 6.90
N ASP A 205 34.21 -16.65 5.75
CA ASP A 205 35.00 -15.44 5.61
C ASP A 205 34.43 -14.30 6.47
N ALA A 206 33.10 -14.17 6.57
CA ALA A 206 32.45 -13.23 7.48
C ALA A 206 32.77 -13.55 8.95
N ALA A 207 32.76 -14.83 9.34
CA ALA A 207 33.14 -15.24 10.69
C ALA A 207 34.59 -14.81 11.01
N LYS A 208 35.54 -15.00 10.09
CA LYS A 208 36.93 -14.53 10.25
C LYS A 208 37.03 -13.02 10.42
N GLU A 209 36.29 -12.26 9.62
CA GLU A 209 36.24 -10.80 9.72
C GLU A 209 35.72 -10.36 11.10
N VAL A 210 34.62 -10.96 11.59
CA VAL A 210 34.07 -10.67 12.92
C VAL A 210 35.08 -11.05 14.02
N LYS A 211 35.69 -12.25 13.97
CA LYS A 211 36.70 -12.70 14.95
C LYS A 211 37.93 -11.80 15.00
N SER A 212 38.29 -11.18 13.87
CA SER A 212 39.41 -10.23 13.83
C SER A 212 39.12 -8.94 14.61
N ILE A 213 37.85 -8.62 14.82
CA ILE A 213 37.36 -7.41 15.48
C ILE A 213 36.94 -7.67 16.92
N ASP A 214 36.31 -8.81 17.19
CA ASP A 214 35.76 -9.22 18.48
C ASP A 214 36.10 -10.69 18.78
N GLN A 215 36.85 -10.92 19.85
CA GLN A 215 37.25 -12.25 20.33
C GLN A 215 36.49 -12.67 21.59
N SER A 216 35.61 -11.80 22.11
CA SER A 216 34.90 -12.02 23.37
C SER A 216 33.55 -12.71 23.18
N HIS A 217 33.04 -12.78 21.95
CA HIS A 217 31.73 -13.36 21.64
C HIS A 217 31.85 -14.42 20.52
N PRO A 218 31.13 -15.55 20.62
CA PRO A 218 31.13 -16.58 19.59
C PRO A 218 30.31 -16.15 18.37
N ILE A 219 30.55 -16.82 17.25
CA ILE A 219 29.85 -16.58 15.98
C ILE A 219 29.08 -17.82 15.57
N ALA A 220 27.80 -17.63 15.30
CA ALA A 220 26.89 -18.61 14.74
C ALA A 220 26.54 -18.25 13.30
N ILE A 221 26.15 -19.25 12.51
CA ILE A 221 25.38 -19.07 11.27
C ILE A 221 23.91 -19.41 11.54
N CYS A 222 23.00 -18.93 10.70
CA CYS A 222 21.60 -19.38 10.71
C CYS A 222 21.27 -20.18 9.45
N ASN A 223 21.18 -21.51 9.58
CA ASN A 223 20.85 -22.40 8.47
C ASN A 223 19.41 -22.90 8.55
N GLY A 224 18.70 -22.93 7.42
CA GLY A 224 17.41 -23.60 7.31
C GLY A 224 17.57 -25.12 7.33
N ASP A 225 17.09 -25.76 8.40
CA ASP A 225 17.27 -27.19 8.70
C ASP A 225 18.77 -27.62 8.61
N LEU A 226 19.05 -28.91 8.46
CA LEU A 226 20.40 -29.49 8.27
C LEU A 226 20.78 -29.62 6.79
N LEU A 227 20.15 -28.85 5.92
CA LEU A 227 20.48 -28.88 4.49
C LEU A 227 21.95 -28.49 4.28
N TYR A 228 22.62 -29.21 3.38
CA TYR A 228 24.03 -29.01 3.00
C TYR A 228 25.05 -29.16 4.13
N ALA A 229 24.75 -29.90 5.21
CA ALA A 229 25.67 -30.11 6.34
C ALA A 229 27.07 -30.61 5.93
N ASP A 230 27.17 -31.41 4.85
CA ASP A 230 28.44 -31.84 4.26
C ASP A 230 29.30 -30.67 3.75
N ILE A 231 28.67 -29.68 3.12
CA ILE A 231 29.34 -28.46 2.63
C ILE A 231 29.66 -27.51 3.80
N VAL A 232 28.76 -27.39 4.79
CA VAL A 232 29.03 -26.60 6.00
C VAL A 232 30.31 -27.08 6.69
N ARG A 233 30.45 -28.40 6.87
CA ARG A 233 31.64 -29.03 7.44
C ARG A 233 32.92 -28.69 6.67
N GLU A 234 32.83 -28.62 5.34
CA GLU A 234 33.98 -28.36 4.47
C GLU A 234 34.38 -26.88 4.46
N GLU A 235 33.41 -25.97 4.39
CA GLU A 235 33.66 -24.55 4.13
C GLU A 235 33.65 -23.67 5.39
N CYS A 236 32.83 -24.00 6.40
CA CYS A 236 32.64 -23.19 7.62
C CYS A 236 33.55 -23.65 8.78
N THR A 237 34.86 -23.54 8.60
CA THR A 237 35.86 -23.98 9.60
C THR A 237 36.04 -23.05 10.80
N ASP A 238 35.56 -21.80 10.71
CA ASP A 238 35.85 -20.75 11.70
C ASP A 238 34.59 -20.27 12.45
N ILE A 239 33.45 -20.95 12.29
CA ILE A 239 32.24 -20.71 13.10
C ILE A 239 32.34 -21.45 14.45
N ASP A 240 31.70 -20.92 15.49
CA ASP A 240 31.72 -21.52 16.83
C ASP A 240 30.47 -22.35 17.14
N ILE A 241 29.33 -21.98 16.51
CA ILE A 241 28.02 -22.54 16.79
C ILE A 241 27.29 -22.83 15.47
N TYR A 242 26.69 -24.00 15.37
CA TYR A 242 25.76 -24.30 14.28
C TYR A 242 24.34 -23.88 14.68
N GLY A 243 23.94 -22.69 14.23
CA GLY A 243 22.59 -22.17 14.42
C GLY A 243 21.65 -22.64 13.31
N THR A 244 20.43 -23.01 13.67
CA THR A 244 19.45 -23.48 12.67
C THR A 244 18.01 -23.04 12.97
N ASN A 245 17.30 -22.62 11.94
CA ASN A 245 15.85 -22.53 11.96
C ASN A 245 15.28 -23.90 11.57
N MET A 246 14.41 -24.49 12.40
CA MET A 246 13.95 -25.86 12.20
C MET A 246 12.49 -26.07 12.63
N TYR A 247 11.66 -26.49 11.67
CA TYR A 247 10.23 -26.73 11.84
C TYR A 247 9.87 -28.18 11.52
N ARG A 248 10.31 -29.12 12.34
CA ARG A 248 10.09 -30.59 12.15
C ARG A 248 8.89 -31.13 12.95
N GLY A 249 8.06 -30.27 13.52
CA GLY A 249 6.96 -30.65 14.40
C GLY A 249 7.42 -30.81 15.86
N ILE A 250 6.92 -31.83 16.56
CA ILE A 250 7.17 -32.00 18.01
C ILE A 250 8.61 -32.42 18.35
N SER A 251 9.32 -33.02 17.40
CA SER A 251 10.67 -33.56 17.58
C SER A 251 11.59 -33.04 16.50
N PHE A 252 12.85 -32.77 16.87
CA PHE A 252 13.91 -32.44 15.92
C PHE A 252 14.51 -33.69 15.25
N GLY A 253 14.10 -34.89 15.69
CA GLY A 253 14.53 -36.16 15.12
C GLY A 253 16.02 -36.41 15.30
N ASP A 254 16.74 -36.55 14.19
CA ASP A 254 18.17 -36.88 14.16
C ASP A 254 19.10 -35.66 14.33
N ALA A 255 18.55 -34.45 14.50
CA ALA A 255 19.32 -33.21 14.33
C ALA A 255 20.52 -33.10 15.28
N PHE A 256 20.31 -33.34 16.58
CA PHE A 256 21.38 -33.25 17.60
C PHE A 256 22.52 -34.23 17.30
N GLN A 257 22.18 -35.47 16.96
CA GLN A 257 23.15 -36.54 16.70
C GLN A 257 23.93 -36.26 15.41
N ARG A 258 23.24 -35.83 14.33
CA ARG A 258 23.89 -35.48 13.07
C ARG A 258 24.83 -34.29 13.22
N VAL A 259 24.44 -33.23 13.93
CA VAL A 259 25.35 -32.09 14.16
C VAL A 259 26.58 -32.50 14.97
N LYS A 260 26.41 -33.36 15.98
CA LYS A 260 27.52 -33.92 16.75
C LYS A 260 28.48 -34.71 15.87
N ASP A 261 27.95 -35.63 15.07
CA ASP A 261 28.74 -36.59 14.29
C ASP A 261 29.35 -35.98 13.03
N GLU A 262 28.61 -35.10 12.35
CA GLU A 262 29.02 -34.51 11.07
C GLU A 262 29.81 -33.21 11.24
N LEU A 263 29.43 -32.33 12.18
CA LEU A 263 30.03 -31.00 12.33
C LEU A 263 30.95 -30.88 13.56
N GLY A 264 30.67 -31.62 14.64
CA GLY A 264 31.43 -31.51 15.89
C GLY A 264 31.25 -30.16 16.61
N LEU A 265 30.16 -29.44 16.31
CA LEU A 265 29.83 -28.13 16.87
C LEU A 265 28.63 -28.23 17.84
N PRO A 266 28.43 -27.26 18.76
CA PRO A 266 27.18 -27.13 19.47
C PRO A 266 26.05 -26.72 18.52
N ILE A 267 24.84 -27.20 18.82
CA ILE A 267 23.62 -26.82 18.11
C ILE A 267 22.83 -25.78 18.91
N LEU A 268 22.39 -24.72 18.22
CA LEU A 268 21.52 -23.67 18.75
C LEU A 268 20.31 -23.53 17.81
N PHE A 269 19.10 -23.71 18.31
CA PHE A 269 17.92 -23.50 17.48
C PHE A 269 17.61 -22.02 17.40
N ALA A 270 17.89 -21.42 16.24
CA ALA A 270 17.71 -20.00 15.99
C ALA A 270 16.24 -19.63 15.85
N GLU A 271 15.40 -20.53 15.31
CA GLU A 271 13.92 -20.50 15.31
C GLU A 271 13.36 -21.92 15.35
N PHE A 272 12.27 -22.11 16.09
CA PHE A 272 11.43 -23.31 16.08
C PHE A 272 10.10 -22.99 16.79
N GLY A 273 9.09 -23.83 16.58
CA GLY A 273 7.81 -23.70 17.26
C GLY A 273 6.66 -24.14 16.36
N GLY A 274 5.44 -23.77 16.71
CA GLY A 274 4.25 -23.95 15.87
C GLY A 274 3.34 -22.74 16.00
N ASP A 275 2.47 -22.52 15.02
CA ASP A 275 1.51 -21.44 15.10
C ASP A 275 0.29 -21.81 15.96
N ALA A 276 -0.50 -20.79 16.30
CA ALA A 276 -1.67 -20.90 17.16
C ALA A 276 -2.99 -20.98 16.36
N PHE A 277 -2.97 -21.31 15.07
CA PHE A 277 -4.16 -21.40 14.24
C PHE A 277 -4.27 -22.77 13.58
N ASN A 278 -5.47 -23.33 13.58
CA ASN A 278 -5.72 -24.61 12.95
C ASN A 278 -6.30 -24.35 11.55
N ALA A 279 -5.49 -24.49 10.51
CA ALA A 279 -5.91 -24.26 9.12
C ALA A 279 -7.06 -25.20 8.69
N ARG A 280 -7.07 -26.47 9.15
CA ARG A 280 -8.16 -27.43 8.90
C ARG A 280 -9.48 -26.97 9.53
N ASP A 281 -9.46 -26.61 10.81
CA ASP A 281 -10.66 -26.30 11.59
C ASP A 281 -11.06 -24.81 11.53
N ASN A 282 -10.21 -23.98 10.89
CA ASN A 282 -10.32 -22.53 10.75
C ASN A 282 -10.59 -21.80 12.08
N GLN A 283 -9.79 -22.10 13.11
CA GLN A 283 -9.91 -21.52 14.44
C GLN A 283 -8.57 -21.50 15.18
N GLU A 284 -8.43 -20.60 16.15
CA GLU A 284 -7.26 -20.55 17.02
C GLU A 284 -7.13 -21.84 17.87
N ASP A 285 -5.95 -22.48 17.84
CA ASP A 285 -5.61 -23.71 18.56
C ASP A 285 -4.34 -23.54 19.41
N GLN A 286 -4.52 -22.87 20.56
CA GLN A 286 -3.43 -22.66 21.52
C GLN A 286 -2.88 -23.97 22.12
N TYR A 287 -3.65 -25.07 22.09
CA TYR A 287 -3.18 -26.36 22.62
C TYR A 287 -2.12 -26.95 21.70
N SER A 288 -2.35 -26.98 20.38
CA SER A 288 -1.36 -27.45 19.40
C SER A 288 -0.06 -26.67 19.53
N GLN A 289 -0.14 -25.33 19.57
CA GLN A 289 1.03 -24.48 19.76
C GLN A 289 1.83 -24.88 21.00
N ALA A 290 1.17 -25.02 22.15
CA ALA A 290 1.82 -25.39 23.41
C ALA A 290 2.40 -26.81 23.36
N TYR A 291 1.73 -27.75 22.68
CA TYR A 291 2.17 -29.13 22.51
C TYR A 291 3.49 -29.22 21.74
N TYR A 292 3.59 -28.55 20.59
CA TYR A 292 4.81 -28.53 19.79
C TYR A 292 5.96 -27.83 20.52
N ASN A 293 5.73 -26.61 21.01
CA ASN A 293 6.73 -25.83 21.73
C ASN A 293 7.29 -26.57 22.96
N LEU A 294 6.42 -27.18 23.77
CA LEU A 294 6.85 -27.91 24.96
C LEU A 294 7.67 -29.16 24.61
N GLY A 295 7.30 -29.88 23.54
CA GLY A 295 8.06 -31.03 23.05
C GLY A 295 9.43 -30.64 22.51
N ASN A 296 9.51 -29.54 21.76
CA ASN A 296 10.79 -29.01 21.27
C ASN A 296 11.72 -28.62 22.44
N TRP A 297 11.22 -27.88 23.42
CA TRP A 297 12.02 -27.50 24.60
C TRP A 297 12.46 -28.69 25.44
N LYS A 298 11.62 -29.73 25.53
CA LYS A 298 11.99 -30.98 26.18
C LYS A 298 13.23 -31.60 25.52
N GLU A 299 13.27 -31.72 24.20
CA GLU A 299 14.44 -32.28 23.50
C GLU A 299 15.67 -31.39 23.61
N ILE A 300 15.51 -30.07 23.57
CA ILE A 300 16.62 -29.11 23.79
C ILE A 300 17.28 -29.35 25.14
N TYR A 301 16.47 -29.53 26.19
CA TYR A 301 16.97 -29.76 27.55
C TYR A 301 17.56 -31.17 27.70
N GLU A 302 16.92 -32.20 27.16
CA GLU A 302 17.39 -33.59 27.23
C GLU A 302 18.76 -33.80 26.54
N ASN A 303 19.11 -32.93 25.59
CA ASN A 303 20.38 -32.96 24.87
C ASN A 303 21.45 -31.98 25.42
N ALA A 304 21.19 -31.34 26.55
CA ALA A 304 22.19 -30.51 27.24
C ALA A 304 23.37 -31.36 27.72
N ALA A 305 24.54 -30.73 27.85
CA ALA A 305 25.75 -31.39 28.34
C ALA A 305 25.56 -31.96 29.77
N GLY A 306 26.00 -33.20 29.98
CA GLY A 306 25.93 -33.92 31.26
C GLY A 306 24.69 -34.80 31.45
N LEU A 307 23.79 -34.87 30.45
CA LEU A 307 22.54 -35.64 30.53
C LEU A 307 22.56 -36.92 29.67
N GLY A 308 23.67 -37.27 29.02
CA GLY A 308 23.87 -38.59 28.41
C GLY A 308 23.18 -38.84 27.06
N ARG A 309 22.63 -37.82 26.40
CA ARG A 309 22.20 -37.89 24.99
C ARG A 309 23.30 -37.37 24.03
N ALA A 310 22.97 -36.47 23.10
CA ALA A 310 23.95 -35.88 22.21
C ALA A 310 24.90 -34.91 22.93
N GLU A 311 24.44 -34.28 24.02
CA GLU A 311 25.28 -33.41 24.88
C GLU A 311 25.91 -32.21 24.14
N ASN A 312 25.26 -31.73 23.08
CA ASN A 312 25.70 -30.60 22.26
C ASN A 312 24.65 -29.48 22.12
N SER A 313 23.52 -29.58 22.83
CA SER A 313 22.48 -28.56 22.83
C SER A 313 22.87 -27.40 23.75
N ILE A 314 22.93 -26.18 23.21
CA ILE A 314 23.17 -24.96 23.99
C ILE A 314 21.92 -24.09 24.15
N GLY A 315 20.76 -24.55 23.67
CA GLY A 315 19.47 -23.89 23.82
C GLY A 315 18.83 -23.51 22.49
N GLY A 316 17.94 -22.51 22.53
CA GLY A 316 17.33 -21.98 21.32
C GLY A 316 16.37 -20.82 21.55
N PHE A 317 15.69 -20.40 20.48
CA PHE A 317 14.75 -19.29 20.45
C PHE A 317 13.39 -19.76 19.92
N THR A 318 12.36 -19.63 20.77
CA THR A 318 10.98 -19.90 20.35
C THR A 318 10.54 -18.86 19.32
N PHE A 319 10.02 -19.32 18.19
CA PHE A 319 9.42 -18.47 17.16
C PHE A 319 7.89 -18.44 17.33
N GLN A 320 7.30 -17.31 17.71
CA GLN A 320 7.94 -16.05 18.12
C GLN A 320 7.21 -15.41 19.30
N PHE A 321 7.70 -14.29 19.83
CA PHE A 321 7.11 -13.73 21.05
C PHE A 321 5.68 -13.21 20.85
N SER A 322 5.43 -12.45 19.77
CA SER A 322 4.13 -11.84 19.49
C SER A 322 3.66 -12.07 18.05
N ASP A 323 2.35 -12.01 17.79
CA ASP A 323 1.79 -12.22 16.44
C ASP A 323 2.39 -11.29 15.38
N GLY A 324 2.67 -11.79 14.18
CA GLY A 324 3.22 -11.01 13.08
C GLY A 324 2.18 -10.60 12.05
N TRP A 325 1.31 -9.62 12.37
CA TRP A 325 0.19 -9.11 11.52
C TRP A 325 0.61 -8.52 10.15
N TRP A 326 1.89 -8.61 9.83
CA TRP A 326 2.48 -8.11 8.60
C TRP A 326 3.08 -9.24 7.77
N LYS A 327 3.12 -10.48 8.27
CA LYS A 327 3.91 -11.53 7.63
C LYS A 327 3.25 -12.08 6.37
N TYR A 328 1.93 -12.02 6.29
CA TYR A 328 1.23 -12.32 5.05
C TYR A 328 1.11 -11.04 4.21
N LYS A 329 1.40 -11.11 2.91
CA LYS A 329 1.40 -9.97 1.95
C LYS A 329 2.39 -8.84 2.22
N GLN A 330 2.91 -8.68 3.44
CA GLN A 330 4.00 -7.77 3.85
C GLN A 330 3.74 -6.26 3.76
N THR A 331 2.90 -5.83 2.83
CA THR A 331 2.57 -4.42 2.56
C THR A 331 1.06 -4.16 2.49
N GLU A 332 0.25 -5.22 2.49
CA GLU A 332 -1.22 -5.16 2.48
C GLU A 332 -1.78 -5.78 3.76
N ASN A 333 -3.06 -5.55 4.04
CA ASN A 333 -3.78 -6.16 5.16
C ASN A 333 -3.15 -5.98 6.56
N LEU A 334 -2.26 -5.00 6.75
CA LEU A 334 -1.50 -4.82 8.00
C LEU A 334 -2.36 -4.60 9.26
N ASP A 335 -3.65 -4.26 9.09
CA ASP A 335 -4.66 -4.06 10.14
C ASP A 335 -5.71 -5.18 10.22
N VAL A 336 -5.44 -6.31 9.56
CA VAL A 336 -6.16 -7.57 9.56
C VAL A 336 -5.22 -8.65 10.09
N HIS A 337 -5.73 -9.56 10.92
CA HIS A 337 -4.95 -10.73 11.36
C HIS A 337 -5.29 -11.87 10.42
N ASP A 338 -4.50 -12.03 9.38
CA ASP A 338 -4.74 -12.97 8.30
C ASP A 338 -4.59 -14.41 8.80
N ASN A 339 -5.51 -15.27 8.35
CA ASN A 339 -5.53 -16.71 8.64
C ASN A 339 -5.11 -17.54 7.42
N ALA A 340 -4.39 -16.91 6.48
CA ALA A 340 -3.82 -17.60 5.33
C ALA A 340 -2.67 -18.51 5.78
N ALA A 341 -2.68 -19.76 5.32
CA ALA A 341 -1.56 -20.67 5.45
C ALA A 341 -0.73 -20.63 4.16
N SER A 342 0.49 -20.09 4.22
CA SER A 342 1.30 -19.83 3.03
C SER A 342 2.12 -21.05 2.57
N TRP A 343 2.37 -22.01 3.45
CA TRP A 343 3.16 -23.21 3.16
C TRP A 343 2.69 -24.44 3.93
N SER A 344 3.14 -25.62 3.48
CA SER A 344 2.74 -26.93 4.02
C SER A 344 3.84 -27.57 4.87
N ASN A 345 3.45 -28.23 5.97
CA ASN A 345 4.39 -28.94 6.84
C ASN A 345 3.76 -30.15 7.55
N GLY A 346 4.13 -31.35 7.09
CA GLY A 346 3.67 -32.63 7.65
C GLY A 346 4.12 -32.93 9.08
N GLY A 347 5.07 -32.18 9.65
CA GLY A 347 5.44 -32.29 11.06
C GLY A 347 4.33 -31.83 12.01
N TYR A 348 3.39 -31.04 11.53
CA TYR A 348 2.31 -30.41 12.30
C TYR A 348 0.97 -31.11 12.06
N SER A 349 0.90 -32.42 12.24
CA SER A 349 -0.27 -33.22 11.85
C SER A 349 -1.61 -32.89 12.56
N ARG A 350 -1.66 -31.96 13.53
CA ARG A 350 -2.90 -31.60 14.26
C ARG A 350 -3.77 -30.59 13.51
N ASP A 351 -3.18 -29.79 12.62
CA ASP A 351 -3.82 -28.73 11.82
C ASP A 351 -3.88 -29.06 10.32
N GLN A 352 -3.29 -30.18 9.90
CA GLN A 352 -3.27 -30.64 8.51
C GLN A 352 -4.36 -31.71 8.23
N GLU A 353 -5.08 -31.59 7.11
CA GLU A 353 -6.07 -32.60 6.66
C GLU A 353 -5.44 -33.62 5.69
N LYS A 354 -4.74 -33.14 4.67
CA LYS A 354 -3.92 -33.94 3.73
C LYS A 354 -2.48 -33.45 3.73
N SER A 355 -1.53 -34.34 3.40
CA SER A 355 -0.09 -34.05 3.46
C SER A 355 0.39 -32.87 2.61
N ASP A 356 -0.38 -32.49 1.58
CA ASP A 356 -0.14 -31.39 0.66
C ASP A 356 -0.94 -30.11 0.99
N ASP A 357 -1.81 -30.14 2.01
CA ASP A 357 -2.52 -28.95 2.44
C ASP A 357 -1.58 -28.00 3.20
N ASN A 358 -1.61 -26.72 2.83
CA ASN A 358 -0.96 -25.66 3.59
C ASN A 358 -1.59 -25.55 4.99
N ASN A 359 -0.75 -25.51 6.01
CA ASN A 359 -1.17 -25.52 7.40
C ASN A 359 -0.40 -24.55 8.30
N MET A 360 0.62 -23.86 7.78
CA MET A 360 1.44 -22.94 8.57
C MET A 360 0.97 -21.49 8.42
N ASN A 361 0.38 -20.95 9.48
CA ASN A 361 -0.17 -19.59 9.51
C ASN A 361 0.85 -18.57 10.06
N GLU A 362 1.59 -17.90 9.16
CA GLU A 362 2.72 -17.03 9.51
C GLU A 362 2.42 -15.96 10.57
N GLU A 363 1.23 -15.35 10.52
CA GLU A 363 0.86 -14.30 11.48
C GLU A 363 0.53 -14.82 12.88
N TRP A 364 0.38 -16.14 13.05
CA TRP A 364 -0.11 -16.80 14.26
C TRP A 364 0.97 -17.54 15.06
N PHE A 365 2.25 -17.42 14.68
CA PHE A 365 3.38 -17.98 15.44
C PHE A 365 3.61 -17.34 16.82
N GLY A 366 2.98 -16.21 17.11
CA GLY A 366 3.13 -15.55 18.41
C GLY A 366 2.71 -16.45 19.57
N ILE A 367 3.54 -16.58 20.61
CA ILE A 367 3.10 -17.16 21.90
C ILE A 367 2.31 -16.16 22.75
N CYS A 368 2.23 -14.90 22.31
CA CYS A 368 1.35 -13.86 22.83
C CYS A 368 0.55 -13.21 21.68
N ALA A 369 -0.75 -13.01 21.88
CA ALA A 369 -1.59 -12.30 20.95
C ALA A 369 -1.46 -10.77 21.13
N LYS A 370 -1.53 -10.00 20.03
CA LYS A 370 -1.49 -8.53 20.10
C LYS A 370 -2.88 -7.92 20.35
N GLY A 371 -2.93 -6.98 21.29
CA GLY A 371 -4.03 -6.05 21.49
C GLY A 371 -4.02 -4.87 20.52
N PRO A 372 -5.06 -4.02 20.55
CA PRO A 372 -5.10 -2.80 19.75
C PRO A 372 -3.91 -1.89 20.04
N THR A 373 -3.34 -1.30 18.98
CA THR A 373 -2.26 -0.32 19.08
C THR A 373 -2.81 1.06 19.41
N ASN A 374 -2.23 1.74 20.40
CA ASN A 374 -2.61 3.10 20.77
C ASN A 374 -1.88 4.17 19.93
N GLU A 375 -2.25 5.43 20.09
CA GLU A 375 -1.68 6.57 19.33
C GLU A 375 -0.15 6.74 19.47
N ARG A 376 0.46 6.15 20.50
CA ARG A 376 1.92 6.17 20.71
C ARG A 376 2.63 5.01 19.99
N GLY A 377 1.90 4.13 19.33
CA GLY A 377 2.42 2.90 18.74
C GLY A 377 2.66 1.78 19.77
N LEU A 378 2.04 1.86 20.95
CA LEU A 378 2.18 0.86 22.01
C LEU A 378 0.93 -0.03 22.08
N TYR A 379 1.12 -1.30 22.39
CA TYR A 379 0.03 -2.27 22.57
C TYR A 379 0.26 -3.16 23.80
N GLU A 380 -0.80 -3.83 24.24
CA GLU A 380 -0.77 -4.84 25.29
C GLU A 380 -0.71 -6.24 24.66
N LEU A 381 0.08 -7.14 25.25
CA LEU A 381 0.17 -8.53 24.85
C LEU A 381 -0.68 -9.42 25.74
N TYR A 382 -1.30 -10.43 25.11
CA TYR A 382 -2.18 -11.40 25.74
C TYR A 382 -1.55 -12.80 25.63
N PRO A 383 -0.93 -13.33 26.68
CA PRO A 383 -0.26 -14.63 26.65
C PRO A 383 -1.18 -15.79 26.22
N ARG A 384 -0.67 -16.68 25.35
CA ARG A 384 -1.32 -17.94 24.97
C ARG A 384 -0.89 -19.09 25.89
N ALA A 385 -1.52 -20.25 25.72
CA ALA A 385 -1.17 -21.46 26.47
C ALA A 385 0.34 -21.80 26.39
N ALA A 386 0.98 -21.58 25.23
CA ALA A 386 2.41 -21.80 25.07
C ALA A 386 3.26 -20.96 26.04
N TYR A 387 2.94 -19.68 26.24
CA TYR A 387 3.62 -18.83 27.23
C TYR A 387 3.59 -19.44 28.64
N TYR A 388 2.44 -19.91 29.09
CA TYR A 388 2.31 -20.49 30.44
C TYR A 388 3.01 -21.84 30.57
N ALA A 389 3.00 -22.68 29.53
CA ALA A 389 3.71 -23.95 29.53
C ALA A 389 5.23 -23.73 29.55
N LEU A 390 5.74 -22.82 28.72
CA LEU A 390 7.15 -22.48 28.66
C LEU A 390 7.64 -21.76 29.92
N LYS A 391 6.78 -20.95 30.55
CA LYS A 391 7.06 -20.37 31.86
C LYS A 391 7.37 -21.42 32.92
N GLU A 392 6.66 -22.54 32.90
CA GLU A 392 6.97 -23.66 33.79
C GLU A 392 8.25 -24.38 33.33
N ALA A 393 8.42 -24.64 32.02
CA ALA A 393 9.63 -25.28 31.48
C ALA A 393 10.93 -24.53 31.84
N HIS A 394 10.96 -23.21 31.68
CA HIS A 394 12.14 -22.37 31.91
C HIS A 394 12.49 -22.11 33.38
N ARG A 395 11.70 -22.63 34.33
CA ARG A 395 12.11 -22.66 35.75
C ARG A 395 13.22 -23.68 36.01
N LEU A 396 13.35 -24.67 35.13
CA LEU A 396 14.39 -25.68 35.19
C LEU A 396 15.66 -25.15 34.51
N ASN A 397 16.80 -25.30 35.18
CA ASN A 397 18.12 -25.10 34.59
C ASN A 397 18.82 -26.47 34.47
N PRO A 398 19.12 -26.96 33.25
CA PRO A 398 19.69 -28.29 33.06
C PRO A 398 21.11 -28.46 33.62
N TYR A 399 21.77 -27.36 34.01
CA TYR A 399 23.12 -27.37 34.59
C TYR A 399 23.15 -27.30 36.11
N ASP A 400 22.00 -27.32 36.80
CA ASP A 400 21.96 -27.32 38.26
C ASP A 400 22.48 -28.64 38.86
N ASP A 401 23.02 -28.57 40.09
CA ASP A 401 23.57 -29.74 40.78
C ASP A 401 22.55 -30.86 40.96
N GLY A 402 22.94 -32.09 40.60
CA GLY A 402 22.10 -33.29 40.72
C GLY A 402 21.11 -33.52 39.57
N MET A 403 21.22 -32.74 38.48
CA MET A 403 20.41 -32.96 37.28
C MET A 403 20.70 -34.31 36.63
N THR A 404 19.65 -35.01 36.20
CA THR A 404 19.73 -36.27 35.45
C THR A 404 18.70 -36.27 34.33
N LEU A 405 18.93 -37.06 33.29
CA LEU A 405 17.99 -37.20 32.17
C LEU A 405 16.58 -37.60 32.65
N ASP A 406 16.50 -38.55 33.58
CA ASP A 406 15.23 -39.01 34.16
C ASP A 406 14.50 -37.88 34.91
N PHE A 407 15.24 -37.02 35.62
CA PHE A 407 14.63 -35.85 36.28
C PHE A 407 14.02 -34.89 35.25
N VAL A 408 14.77 -34.54 34.20
CA VAL A 408 14.31 -33.64 33.13
C VAL A 408 13.07 -34.21 32.45
N ILE A 409 13.09 -35.48 32.05
CA ILE A 409 11.95 -36.18 31.44
C ILE A 409 10.72 -36.09 32.36
N ASN A 410 10.88 -36.43 33.64
CA ASN A 410 9.77 -36.41 34.60
C ASN A 410 9.25 -34.99 34.86
N TYR A 411 10.14 -33.99 34.90
CA TYR A 411 9.76 -32.59 35.06
C TYR A 411 8.85 -32.13 33.92
N PHE A 412 9.29 -32.31 32.66
CA PHE A 412 8.50 -31.91 31.50
C PHE A 412 7.19 -32.70 31.37
N ASN A 413 7.17 -34.00 31.70
CA ASN A 413 5.95 -34.81 31.69
C ASN A 413 4.90 -34.33 32.71
N ASN A 414 5.32 -33.62 33.77
CA ASN A 414 4.41 -33.07 34.78
C ASN A 414 3.82 -31.70 34.38
N ILE A 415 4.35 -31.03 33.35
CA ILE A 415 3.81 -29.76 32.86
C ILE A 415 2.47 -30.02 32.15
N GLN A 416 1.38 -29.52 32.72
CA GLN A 416 0.02 -29.73 32.20
C GLN A 416 -0.36 -28.64 31.19
N ILE A 417 -0.37 -28.99 29.89
CA ILE A 417 -0.81 -28.08 28.82
C ILE A 417 -2.27 -27.64 29.04
N THR A 418 -3.13 -28.52 29.55
CA THR A 418 -4.54 -28.19 29.84
C THR A 418 -4.66 -27.05 30.86
N ASP A 419 -3.81 -27.02 31.90
CA ASP A 419 -3.81 -25.92 32.88
C ASP A 419 -3.33 -24.62 32.24
N ALA A 420 -2.35 -24.69 31.34
CA ALA A 420 -1.88 -23.55 30.57
C ALA A 420 -2.99 -22.96 29.67
N VAL A 421 -3.76 -23.83 28.99
CA VAL A 421 -4.96 -23.42 28.22
C VAL A 421 -6.01 -22.78 29.11
N LEU A 422 -6.28 -23.34 30.30
CA LEU A 422 -7.26 -22.78 31.23
C LEU A 422 -6.86 -21.37 31.72
N ARG A 423 -5.57 -21.11 31.92
CA ARG A 423 -5.05 -19.78 32.27
C ARG A 423 -5.22 -18.80 31.12
N ALA A 424 -4.82 -19.19 29.91
CA ALA A 424 -4.88 -18.34 28.72
C ALA A 424 -6.31 -17.97 28.27
N ARG A 425 -7.34 -18.70 28.73
CA ARG A 425 -8.74 -18.31 28.51
C ARG A 425 -9.08 -16.92 29.06
N GLY A 426 -8.46 -16.52 30.17
CA GLY A 426 -8.64 -15.18 30.74
C GLY A 426 -8.15 -14.09 29.80
N ASP A 427 -6.93 -14.24 29.29
CA ASP A 427 -6.31 -13.32 28.33
C ASP A 427 -7.05 -13.29 27.00
N LYS A 428 -7.46 -14.45 26.49
CA LYS A 428 -8.30 -14.54 25.30
C LYS A 428 -9.62 -13.79 25.47
N ALA A 429 -10.32 -14.00 26.58
CA ALA A 429 -11.59 -13.31 26.86
C ALA A 429 -11.39 -11.79 27.02
N ALA A 430 -10.30 -11.35 27.64
CA ALA A 430 -9.95 -9.93 27.76
C ALA A 430 -9.67 -9.31 26.38
N LEU A 431 -8.93 -10.00 25.52
CA LEU A 431 -8.66 -9.57 24.14
C LEU A 431 -9.96 -9.51 23.31
N GLU A 432 -10.80 -10.54 23.36
CA GLU A 432 -12.09 -10.58 22.67
C GLU A 432 -13.02 -9.45 23.14
N SER A 433 -13.04 -9.15 24.44
CA SER A 433 -13.78 -8.03 25.00
C SER A 433 -13.27 -6.69 24.48
N LYS A 434 -11.94 -6.51 24.31
CA LYS A 434 -11.38 -5.30 23.70
C LYS A 434 -11.65 -5.23 22.19
N ARG A 435 -11.76 -6.37 21.51
CA ARG A 435 -12.07 -6.43 20.06
C ARG A 435 -13.55 -6.20 19.75
N GLY A 436 -14.45 -6.26 20.73
CA GLY A 436 -15.87 -5.91 20.56
C GLY A 436 -16.79 -7.06 20.13
N GLY A 437 -16.32 -8.32 20.15
CA GLY A 437 -17.13 -9.49 19.80
C GLY A 437 -17.46 -9.62 18.30
N LYS A 438 -18.51 -10.39 17.97
CA LYS A 438 -18.93 -10.69 16.58
C LYS A 438 -19.61 -9.53 15.86
N ILE A 439 -20.22 -8.60 16.59
CA ILE A 439 -20.83 -7.39 16.05
C ILE A 439 -20.33 -6.23 16.89
N ARG A 440 -19.77 -5.21 16.24
CA ARG A 440 -19.20 -4.05 16.92
C ARG A 440 -19.43 -2.77 16.13
N LEU A 441 -19.36 -1.64 16.82
CA LEU A 441 -19.25 -0.35 16.16
C LEU A 441 -17.87 -0.29 15.49
N SER A 442 -17.84 -0.11 14.17
CA SER A 442 -16.60 0.08 13.42
C SER A 442 -16.16 1.52 13.35
N GLN A 443 -17.12 2.44 13.37
CA GLN A 443 -16.89 3.86 13.24
C GLN A 443 -17.96 4.66 13.99
N LEU A 444 -17.52 5.72 14.66
CA LEU A 444 -18.33 6.83 15.11
C LEU A 444 -17.60 8.10 14.70
N ARG A 445 -18.08 8.73 13.62
CA ARG A 445 -17.53 9.98 13.10
C ARG A 445 -18.56 11.09 13.20
N ALA A 446 -18.12 12.29 13.57
CA ALA A 446 -18.92 13.50 13.56
C ALA A 446 -18.08 14.64 12.98
N GLU A 447 -18.61 15.34 11.99
CA GLU A 447 -17.96 16.46 11.31
C GLU A 447 -18.80 17.71 11.54
N PHE A 448 -18.30 18.59 12.42
CA PHE A 448 -18.87 19.90 12.66
C PHE A 448 -18.03 20.93 11.94
N THR A 449 -18.64 21.71 11.06
CA THR A 449 -17.96 22.75 10.29
C THR A 449 -18.75 24.04 10.34
N THR A 450 -18.07 25.17 10.50
CA THR A 450 -18.69 26.50 10.33
C THR A 450 -18.08 27.18 9.12
N PHE A 451 -18.87 28.00 8.44
CA PHE A 451 -18.47 28.75 7.27
C PHE A 451 -18.75 30.22 7.52
N ASN A 452 -17.77 31.08 7.26
CA ASN A 452 -17.97 32.52 7.15
C ASN A 452 -17.48 32.96 5.78
N THR A 453 -18.37 33.46 4.94
CA THR A 453 -18.06 33.84 3.56
C THR A 453 -18.26 35.32 3.31
N GLY A 454 -17.48 35.85 2.37
CA GLY A 454 -17.57 37.25 1.96
C GLY A 454 -16.89 37.47 0.62
N GLY A 455 -16.98 38.69 0.12
CA GLY A 455 -16.36 39.06 -1.15
C GLY A 455 -16.92 40.38 -1.67
N GLU A 456 -16.34 40.84 -2.77
CA GLU A 456 -16.73 42.08 -3.44
C GLU A 456 -16.83 41.83 -4.95
N LEU A 457 -17.75 42.55 -5.61
CA LEU A 457 -18.03 42.43 -7.05
C LEU A 457 -18.43 41.01 -7.46
N ILE A 458 -19.26 40.36 -6.63
CA ILE A 458 -19.75 38.99 -6.82
C ILE A 458 -21.26 38.91 -6.97
N THR A 459 -21.76 37.82 -7.57
CA THR A 459 -23.20 37.52 -7.68
C THR A 459 -23.83 37.00 -6.40
N THR A 460 -23.03 36.53 -5.43
CA THR A 460 -23.54 36.01 -4.15
C THR A 460 -24.19 37.15 -3.34
N PRO A 461 -25.47 37.01 -2.93
CA PRO A 461 -26.17 38.09 -2.25
C PRO A 461 -25.78 38.19 -0.75
N GLU A 462 -26.00 39.35 -0.13
CA GLU A 462 -25.76 39.51 1.32
C GLU A 462 -26.73 38.69 2.18
N ASN A 463 -27.95 38.44 1.69
CA ASN A 463 -28.97 37.64 2.36
C ASN A 463 -29.61 36.69 1.33
N GLU A 464 -30.07 35.53 1.79
CA GLU A 464 -30.77 34.55 0.97
C GLU A 464 -32.01 35.14 0.28
N ASP A 465 -32.18 34.80 -1.01
CA ASP A 465 -33.43 35.00 -1.74
C ASP A 465 -34.21 33.68 -1.76
N PRO A 466 -35.35 33.58 -1.06
CA PRO A 466 -36.12 32.33 -0.96
C PRO A 466 -36.74 31.87 -2.29
N ASN A 467 -36.69 32.70 -3.34
CA ASN A 467 -37.18 32.34 -4.67
C ASN A 467 -36.07 31.91 -5.63
N ALA A 468 -34.80 31.95 -5.20
CA ALA A 468 -33.65 31.62 -6.02
C ALA A 468 -32.95 30.37 -5.50
N ASN A 469 -32.94 29.30 -6.30
CA ASN A 469 -32.20 28.08 -5.99
C ASN A 469 -30.76 28.19 -6.53
N VAL A 470 -29.92 28.97 -5.85
CA VAL A 470 -28.52 29.25 -6.23
C VAL A 470 -27.58 29.06 -5.05
N PHE A 471 -26.37 28.56 -5.33
CA PHE A 471 -25.32 28.38 -4.32
C PHE A 471 -24.02 29.09 -4.74
N PRO A 472 -23.31 29.76 -3.83
CA PRO A 472 -23.71 30.07 -2.45
C PRO A 472 -24.97 30.95 -2.39
N ASN A 473 -25.89 30.65 -1.47
CA ASN A 473 -27.18 31.36 -1.40
C ASN A 473 -27.06 32.71 -0.67
N GLN A 474 -26.03 32.91 0.16
CA GLN A 474 -25.80 34.16 0.91
C GLN A 474 -24.34 34.33 1.36
N LEU A 475 -23.98 35.54 1.77
CA LEU A 475 -22.74 35.84 2.50
C LEU A 475 -22.92 35.73 4.01
N GLY A 476 -21.82 35.70 4.76
CA GLY A 476 -21.84 35.65 6.22
C GLY A 476 -21.73 34.23 6.77
N PHE A 477 -22.41 33.95 7.89
CA PHE A 477 -22.18 32.75 8.68
C PHE A 477 -23.19 31.63 8.40
N ASP A 478 -22.69 30.39 8.31
CA ASP A 478 -23.48 29.15 8.30
C ASP A 478 -22.69 28.00 8.95
N HIS A 479 -23.30 26.82 9.08
CA HIS A 479 -22.70 25.64 9.70
C HIS A 479 -23.16 24.33 9.05
N MET A 480 -22.40 23.25 9.24
CA MET A 480 -22.69 21.92 8.74
C MET A 480 -22.46 20.89 9.84
N GLU A 481 -23.36 19.92 9.91
CA GLU A 481 -23.30 18.78 10.82
C GLU A 481 -23.49 17.47 10.07
N SER A 482 -22.48 16.62 10.08
CA SER A 482 -22.50 15.32 9.39
C SER A 482 -22.02 14.22 10.34
N TYR A 483 -22.82 13.19 10.53
CA TYR A 483 -22.54 12.09 11.45
C TYR A 483 -22.43 10.78 10.67
N TYR A 484 -21.51 9.91 11.09
CA TYR A 484 -21.34 8.59 10.49
C TYR A 484 -21.25 7.51 11.55
N ILE A 485 -22.07 6.47 11.38
CA ILE A 485 -22.14 5.33 12.30
C ILE A 485 -21.87 4.06 11.51
N GLY A 486 -20.79 3.40 11.87
CA GLY A 486 -20.33 2.16 11.28
C GLY A 486 -20.62 0.94 12.14
N VAL A 487 -21.10 -0.13 11.52
CA VAL A 487 -21.28 -1.43 12.17
C VAL A 487 -20.49 -2.49 11.39
N GLU A 488 -19.64 -3.23 12.09
CA GLU A 488 -18.93 -4.40 11.54
C GLU A 488 -19.45 -5.70 12.15
N GLY A 489 -19.68 -6.69 11.29
CA GLY A 489 -19.96 -8.08 11.66
C GLY A 489 -18.79 -9.01 11.27
N ARG A 490 -18.40 -9.89 12.20
CA ARG A 490 -17.44 -11.00 12.00
C ARG A 490 -18.01 -12.30 12.57
N PRO A 491 -18.92 -12.97 11.86
CA PRO A 491 -19.58 -14.17 12.37
C PRO A 491 -18.62 -15.38 12.51
N SER A 492 -17.56 -15.42 11.69
CA SER A 492 -16.48 -16.42 11.66
C SER A 492 -15.15 -15.77 11.24
N PRO A 493 -13.98 -16.40 11.46
CA PRO A 493 -12.68 -15.88 11.01
C PRO A 493 -12.61 -15.63 9.49
N SER A 494 -13.37 -16.40 8.71
CA SER A 494 -13.44 -16.32 7.24
C SER A 494 -14.36 -15.23 6.69
N MET A 495 -15.14 -14.50 7.51
CA MET A 495 -16.10 -13.53 6.97
C MET A 495 -16.14 -12.23 7.79
N ARG A 496 -16.07 -11.11 7.07
CA ARG A 496 -16.18 -9.74 7.59
C ARG A 496 -17.19 -8.98 6.74
N ALA A 497 -18.04 -8.17 7.37
CA ALA A 497 -18.92 -7.23 6.69
C ALA A 497 -18.95 -5.91 7.45
N ASN A 498 -18.94 -4.80 6.73
CA ASN A 498 -18.96 -3.46 7.27
C ASN A 498 -19.99 -2.60 6.53
N ILE A 499 -20.76 -1.81 7.28
CA ILE A 499 -21.72 -0.84 6.72
C ILE A 499 -21.57 0.45 7.51
N ASN A 500 -21.38 1.57 6.81
CA ASN A 500 -21.37 2.90 7.43
C ASN A 500 -22.57 3.71 6.94
N PHE A 501 -23.33 4.23 7.90
CA PHE A 501 -24.46 5.11 7.66
C PHE A 501 -24.03 6.57 7.82
N ASN A 502 -24.45 7.45 6.92
CA ASN A 502 -24.37 8.90 7.11
C ASN A 502 -25.73 9.44 7.57
N ILE A 503 -25.68 10.32 8.56
CA ILE A 503 -26.83 11.04 9.11
C ILE A 503 -26.51 12.53 9.03
N LEU A 504 -27.39 13.32 8.42
CA LEU A 504 -27.20 14.76 8.24
C LEU A 504 -27.98 15.55 9.29
N GLY A 505 -27.30 16.51 9.92
CA GLY A 505 -27.93 17.63 10.62
C GLY A 505 -28.11 18.81 9.68
N ASN A 506 -27.68 20.01 10.06
CA ASN A 506 -27.69 21.18 9.16
C ASN A 506 -26.75 20.97 7.96
N VAL A 507 -27.18 21.37 6.77
CA VAL A 507 -26.36 21.34 5.54
C VAL A 507 -26.11 22.79 5.14
N ALA A 508 -24.83 23.19 5.05
CA ALA A 508 -24.49 24.57 4.74
C ALA A 508 -24.76 24.91 3.27
N GLU A 509 -25.21 26.14 3.02
CA GLU A 509 -25.61 26.62 1.69
C GLU A 509 -24.79 27.84 1.22
N ASN A 510 -24.06 28.47 2.13
CA ASN A 510 -23.12 29.55 1.84
C ASN A 510 -21.66 29.18 1.45
N PRO A 511 -21.16 27.92 1.44
CA PRO A 511 -19.76 27.65 1.08
C PRO A 511 -19.43 28.02 -0.37
N ILE A 512 -18.27 28.65 -0.63
CA ILE A 512 -17.85 29.05 -1.99
C ILE A 512 -17.47 27.88 -2.91
N ASN A 513 -17.21 26.72 -2.30
CA ASN A 513 -17.08 25.43 -2.95
C ASN A 513 -18.40 24.68 -2.75
N GLU A 514 -19.31 24.83 -3.71
CA GLU A 514 -20.72 24.44 -3.62
C GLU A 514 -21.00 22.92 -3.71
N LEU A 515 -20.06 22.13 -4.23
CA LEU A 515 -20.18 20.67 -4.37
C LEU A 515 -19.36 19.94 -3.29
N PHE A 516 -20.06 19.14 -2.49
CA PHE A 516 -19.55 18.26 -1.44
C PHE A 516 -20.62 17.21 -1.09
N TYR A 517 -20.24 16.15 -0.37
CA TYR A 517 -21.11 14.99 -0.15
C TYR A 517 -22.46 15.33 0.51
N GLU A 518 -22.46 16.18 1.54
CA GLU A 518 -23.66 16.58 2.29
C GLU A 518 -24.66 17.40 1.48
N SER A 519 -24.29 17.93 0.30
CA SER A 519 -25.17 18.73 -0.57
C SER A 519 -26.42 17.97 -1.03
N VAL A 520 -26.41 16.63 -0.96
CA VAL A 520 -27.56 15.75 -1.22
C VAL A 520 -28.72 15.93 -0.23
N GLY A 521 -28.47 16.57 0.92
CA GLY A 521 -29.47 16.89 1.94
C GLY A 521 -29.94 18.34 1.93
N ARG A 522 -29.57 19.13 0.90
CA ARG A 522 -30.15 20.46 0.69
C ARG A 522 -31.65 20.36 0.37
N PRO A 523 -32.45 21.39 0.69
CA PRO A 523 -33.85 21.44 0.33
C PRO A 523 -34.07 21.26 -1.18
N VAL A 524 -35.12 20.53 -1.54
CA VAL A 524 -35.53 20.36 -2.94
C VAL A 524 -36.95 20.88 -3.10
N VAL A 525 -37.14 21.80 -4.04
CA VAL A 525 -38.46 22.28 -4.42
C VAL A 525 -39.04 21.37 -5.50
N VAL A 526 -40.13 20.67 -5.19
CA VAL A 526 -40.88 19.86 -6.14
C VAL A 526 -41.97 20.73 -6.76
N GLN A 527 -41.82 21.04 -8.05
CA GLN A 527 -42.78 21.85 -8.79
C GLN A 527 -43.96 21.02 -9.30
N GLY A 528 -45.18 21.54 -9.15
CA GLY A 528 -46.39 21.02 -9.81
C GLY A 528 -46.75 19.56 -9.50
N VAL A 529 -47.04 19.22 -8.24
CA VAL A 529 -47.50 17.87 -7.87
C VAL A 529 -48.89 17.60 -8.47
N GLU A 530 -48.96 16.74 -9.50
CA GLU A 530 -50.21 16.40 -10.20
C GLU A 530 -51.21 15.73 -9.23
N GLY A 531 -52.34 16.40 -8.99
CA GLY A 531 -53.36 16.01 -7.99
C GLY A 531 -53.33 16.81 -6.67
N GLY A 532 -52.35 17.71 -6.50
CA GLY A 532 -52.34 18.80 -5.51
C GLY A 532 -52.75 20.15 -6.14
N ASN A 533 -52.82 21.21 -5.33
CA ASN A 533 -53.30 22.55 -5.74
C ASN A 533 -52.38 23.32 -6.72
N ASP A 534 -51.57 22.65 -7.56
CA ASP A 534 -50.52 23.27 -8.39
C ASP A 534 -49.59 24.20 -7.57
N LEU A 535 -49.26 23.79 -6.34
CA LEU A 535 -48.34 24.50 -5.45
C LEU A 535 -46.99 23.79 -5.45
N ASP A 536 -45.92 24.57 -5.55
CA ASP A 536 -44.56 24.09 -5.33
C ASP A 536 -44.43 23.66 -3.86
N VAL A 537 -43.88 22.46 -3.63
CA VAL A 537 -43.65 21.93 -2.28
C VAL A 537 -42.15 21.83 -2.05
N GLU A 538 -41.66 22.59 -1.09
CA GLU A 538 -40.29 22.45 -0.59
C GLU A 538 -40.20 21.25 0.35
N ILE A 539 -39.23 20.37 0.09
CA ILE A 539 -38.87 19.28 0.98
C ILE A 539 -37.57 19.68 1.67
N GLU A 540 -37.69 20.26 2.86
CA GLU A 540 -36.57 20.74 3.68
C GLU A 540 -35.64 19.59 4.14
N ASP A 541 -36.19 18.39 4.39
CA ASP A 541 -35.47 17.23 4.93
C ASP A 541 -35.36 16.08 3.92
N PHE A 542 -34.59 16.31 2.85
CA PHE A 542 -34.29 15.27 1.87
C PHE A 542 -33.05 14.47 2.28
N ASN A 543 -33.06 13.14 2.08
CA ASN A 543 -31.86 12.29 2.20
C ASN A 543 -31.04 12.36 3.52
N ARG A 544 -31.68 12.70 4.65
CA ARG A 544 -31.01 12.88 5.95
C ARG A 544 -30.37 11.61 6.55
N LEU A 545 -30.73 10.41 6.07
CA LEU A 545 -30.09 9.14 6.45
C LEU A 545 -29.82 8.33 5.18
N ARG A 546 -28.55 7.96 4.95
CA ARG A 546 -28.12 7.15 3.80
C ARG A 546 -27.05 6.15 4.20
N VAL A 547 -26.92 5.06 3.44
CA VAL A 547 -25.70 4.25 3.47
C VAL A 547 -24.60 5.06 2.78
N TYR A 548 -23.53 5.38 3.51
CA TYR A 548 -22.37 6.08 2.98
C TYR A 548 -21.50 5.15 2.14
N ASN A 549 -21.13 4.00 2.72
CA ASN A 549 -20.42 2.93 2.04
C ASN A 549 -20.67 1.59 2.76
N ALA A 550 -20.33 0.49 2.07
CA ALA A 550 -20.38 -0.85 2.63
C ALA A 550 -19.36 -1.75 1.93
N GLU A 551 -18.84 -2.72 2.66
CA GLU A 551 -17.94 -3.74 2.12
C GLU A 551 -18.15 -5.08 2.84
N TYR A 552 -17.87 -6.18 2.15
CA TYR A 552 -17.75 -7.48 2.80
C TYR A 552 -16.67 -8.32 2.13
N GLU A 553 -16.06 -9.18 2.94
CA GLU A 553 -15.05 -10.14 2.53
C GLU A 553 -15.45 -11.50 3.06
N TRP A 554 -15.42 -12.52 2.21
CA TRP A 554 -15.69 -13.89 2.57
C TRP A 554 -14.66 -14.81 1.94
N ASN A 555 -13.73 -15.29 2.78
CA ASN A 555 -12.66 -16.19 2.39
C ASN A 555 -13.11 -17.64 2.56
N THR A 556 -13.21 -18.39 1.45
CA THR A 556 -13.63 -19.78 1.45
C THR A 556 -12.50 -20.70 0.98
N LYS A 557 -12.70 -22.02 1.07
CA LYS A 557 -11.73 -23.00 0.54
C LYS A 557 -11.56 -22.91 -0.99
N ILE A 558 -12.54 -22.38 -1.72
CA ILE A 558 -12.57 -22.38 -3.20
C ILE A 558 -12.50 -21.00 -3.83
N ALA A 559 -12.73 -19.92 -3.06
CA ALA A 559 -12.66 -18.56 -3.55
C ALA A 559 -12.62 -17.53 -2.41
N ASP A 560 -12.03 -16.36 -2.67
CA ASP A 560 -12.25 -15.14 -1.91
C ASP A 560 -13.30 -14.27 -2.60
N ILE A 561 -14.31 -13.85 -1.85
CA ILE A 561 -15.42 -13.04 -2.36
C ILE A 561 -15.36 -11.68 -1.69
N LYS A 562 -15.30 -10.62 -2.48
CA LYS A 562 -15.31 -9.23 -2.01
C LYS A 562 -16.49 -8.51 -2.61
N GLY A 563 -17.33 -7.89 -1.78
CA GLY A 563 -18.37 -6.97 -2.26
C GLY A 563 -18.11 -5.57 -1.76
N PHE A 564 -18.45 -4.58 -2.58
CA PHE A 564 -18.17 -3.18 -2.29
C PHE A 564 -19.32 -2.27 -2.75
N TYR A 565 -19.57 -1.23 -1.97
CA TYR A 565 -20.47 -0.12 -2.28
C TYR A 565 -19.81 1.17 -1.79
N ARG A 566 -19.52 2.12 -2.70
CA ARG A 566 -18.74 3.34 -2.39
C ARG A 566 -17.42 3.06 -1.64
N THR A 567 -16.83 1.90 -1.93
CA THR A 567 -15.50 1.45 -1.45
C THR A 567 -14.66 1.08 -2.67
N GLY A 568 -13.47 1.66 -2.78
CA GLY A 568 -12.60 1.45 -3.93
C GLY A 568 -12.00 0.05 -4.00
N HIS A 569 -11.65 -0.38 -5.21
CA HIS A 569 -10.91 -1.61 -5.47
C HIS A 569 -9.73 -1.32 -6.40
N TYR A 570 -8.75 -2.23 -6.42
CA TYR A 570 -7.57 -2.11 -7.28
C TYR A 570 -7.83 -2.65 -8.69
N HIS A 571 -6.90 -2.37 -9.60
CA HIS A 571 -6.99 -2.78 -11.01
C HIS A 571 -6.39 -4.16 -11.27
N TRP A 572 -6.73 -4.80 -12.40
CA TRP A 572 -6.11 -6.08 -12.81
C TRP A 572 -4.84 -5.93 -13.69
N GLY A 573 -4.31 -4.72 -13.86
CA GLY A 573 -3.13 -4.45 -14.70
C GLY A 573 -1.88 -5.28 -14.39
N TYR A 574 -1.53 -5.50 -13.11
CA TYR A 574 -0.42 -6.38 -12.71
C TYR A 574 -0.76 -7.88 -12.79
N GLU A 575 -1.99 -8.20 -13.16
CA GLU A 575 -2.51 -9.57 -13.30
C GLU A 575 -2.84 -9.90 -14.77
N GLY A 576 -2.13 -9.27 -15.72
CA GLY A 576 -2.23 -9.54 -17.16
C GLY A 576 -3.34 -8.77 -17.89
N ASP A 577 -4.04 -7.82 -17.27
CA ASP A 577 -5.00 -6.93 -17.95
C ASP A 577 -4.29 -5.82 -18.75
N PHE A 578 -3.60 -6.21 -19.81
CA PHE A 578 -2.80 -5.32 -20.66
C PHE A 578 -3.64 -4.27 -21.43
N PHE A 579 -4.96 -4.45 -21.48
CA PHE A 579 -5.91 -3.54 -22.11
C PHE A 579 -6.72 -2.75 -21.10
N GLY A 580 -6.49 -2.87 -19.79
CA GLY A 580 -7.14 -2.06 -18.76
C GLY A 580 -8.66 -2.17 -18.74
N LEU A 581 -9.21 -3.37 -18.91
CA LEU A 581 -10.66 -3.62 -18.85
C LEU A 581 -11.24 -3.50 -17.43
N TYR A 582 -10.44 -3.76 -16.39
CA TYR A 582 -10.83 -3.59 -14.98
C TYR A 582 -9.92 -2.54 -14.32
N PRO A 583 -10.33 -1.25 -14.35
CA PRO A 583 -9.54 -0.14 -13.83
C PRO A 583 -9.63 -0.02 -12.31
N GLU A 584 -8.70 0.72 -11.71
CA GLU A 584 -8.76 1.10 -10.30
C GLU A 584 -9.95 2.04 -10.04
N ALA A 585 -10.65 1.81 -8.92
CA ALA A 585 -11.83 2.57 -8.50
C ALA A 585 -11.59 3.43 -7.24
N ASN A 586 -10.34 3.84 -6.99
CA ASN A 586 -9.97 4.73 -5.89
C ASN A 586 -10.03 6.20 -6.33
N TYR A 587 -11.23 6.81 -6.23
CA TYR A 587 -11.47 8.19 -6.73
C TYR A 587 -11.14 9.32 -5.73
N GLY A 588 -10.70 8.99 -4.51
CA GLY A 588 -10.45 9.98 -3.46
C GLY A 588 -11.67 10.90 -3.23
N PRO A 589 -11.48 12.23 -3.07
CA PRO A 589 -12.57 13.15 -2.77
C PRO A 589 -13.59 13.31 -3.91
N ASN A 590 -13.27 12.88 -5.14
CA ASN A 590 -14.17 13.05 -6.29
C ASN A 590 -15.47 12.24 -6.14
N LEU A 591 -15.42 11.08 -5.47
CA LEU A 591 -16.61 10.26 -5.21
C LEU A 591 -17.61 10.99 -4.28
N ASP A 592 -17.11 11.83 -3.38
CA ASP A 592 -17.91 12.66 -2.48
C ASP A 592 -18.37 13.96 -3.16
N ILE A 593 -17.48 14.65 -3.88
CA ILE A 593 -17.79 15.89 -4.61
C ILE A 593 -18.94 15.70 -5.60
N TYR A 594 -18.91 14.61 -6.38
CA TYR A 594 -19.91 14.34 -7.41
C TYR A 594 -20.98 13.32 -6.97
N ASN A 595 -20.96 12.89 -5.69
CA ASN A 595 -21.83 11.84 -5.16
C ASN A 595 -21.84 10.59 -6.08
N GLY A 596 -20.65 10.20 -6.56
CA GLY A 596 -20.46 9.10 -7.50
C GLY A 596 -20.69 7.73 -6.84
N GLU A 597 -21.16 6.74 -7.59
CA GLU A 597 -21.44 5.42 -7.05
C GLU A 597 -20.50 4.38 -7.65
N ILE A 598 -20.13 3.41 -6.81
CA ILE A 598 -19.48 2.16 -7.21
C ILE A 598 -20.15 1.04 -6.42
N LEU A 599 -20.53 -0.03 -7.09
CA LEU A 599 -21.29 -1.13 -6.54
C LEU A 599 -21.05 -2.40 -7.35
N GLY A 600 -20.54 -3.43 -6.69
CA GLY A 600 -20.37 -4.74 -7.28
C GLY A 600 -19.67 -5.73 -6.37
N MET A 601 -19.21 -6.80 -6.98
CA MET A 601 -18.39 -7.80 -6.30
C MET A 601 -17.30 -8.37 -7.19
N GLU A 602 -16.24 -8.84 -6.56
CA GLU A 602 -15.11 -9.56 -7.12
C GLU A 602 -15.03 -10.96 -6.47
N ILE A 603 -14.73 -11.97 -7.28
CA ILE A 603 -14.52 -13.35 -6.84
C ILE A 603 -13.16 -13.79 -7.37
N ASP A 604 -12.28 -14.25 -6.48
CA ASP A 604 -10.95 -14.76 -6.77
C ASP A 604 -10.88 -16.25 -6.46
N GLY A 605 -10.71 -17.10 -7.48
CA GLY A 605 -10.74 -18.56 -7.35
C GLY A 605 -9.50 -19.15 -6.70
N LYS A 606 -9.68 -20.17 -5.86
CA LYS A 606 -8.63 -20.91 -5.14
C LYS A 606 -8.63 -22.39 -5.50
N GLY A 607 -7.52 -23.08 -5.22
CA GLY A 607 -7.38 -24.52 -5.48
C GLY A 607 -7.56 -24.86 -6.95
N ASP A 608 -8.54 -25.70 -7.27
CA ASP A 608 -8.86 -26.10 -8.66
C ASP A 608 -9.32 -24.93 -9.54
N LEU A 609 -9.76 -23.82 -8.94
CA LEU A 609 -10.17 -22.59 -9.64
C LEU A 609 -9.06 -21.53 -9.68
N ASN A 610 -7.83 -21.86 -9.25
CA ASN A 610 -6.72 -20.91 -9.27
C ASN A 610 -6.50 -20.34 -10.68
N GLY A 611 -6.30 -19.03 -10.75
CA GLY A 611 -6.18 -18.25 -11.98
C GLY A 611 -7.52 -17.74 -12.54
N LEU A 612 -8.67 -18.22 -12.06
CA LEU A 612 -9.99 -17.70 -12.44
C LEU A 612 -10.42 -16.56 -11.52
N LYS A 613 -10.72 -15.38 -12.08
CA LYS A 613 -11.37 -14.27 -11.37
C LYS A 613 -12.62 -13.80 -12.10
N ALA A 614 -13.59 -13.30 -11.35
CA ALA A 614 -14.77 -12.65 -11.91
C ALA A 614 -15.06 -11.34 -11.19
N ALA A 615 -15.53 -10.33 -11.91
CA ALA A 615 -16.07 -9.11 -11.33
C ALA A 615 -17.40 -8.80 -11.98
N PHE A 616 -18.42 -8.45 -11.20
CA PHE A 616 -19.72 -8.09 -11.76
C PHE A 616 -20.50 -7.17 -10.84
N GLY A 617 -21.35 -6.35 -11.44
CA GLY A 617 -22.18 -5.42 -10.70
C GLY A 617 -22.84 -4.38 -11.59
N PRO A 618 -23.77 -3.60 -11.02
CA PRO A 618 -24.44 -2.51 -11.73
C PRO A 618 -23.49 -1.36 -12.09
N GLN A 619 -22.45 -1.12 -11.28
CA GLN A 619 -21.48 -0.06 -11.54
C GLN A 619 -20.15 -0.38 -10.83
N ILE A 620 -19.39 -1.35 -11.33
CA ILE A 620 -18.16 -1.81 -10.66
C ILE A 620 -17.08 -0.72 -10.55
N TRP A 621 -17.04 0.25 -11.47
CA TRP A 621 -16.28 1.50 -11.33
C TRP A 621 -17.18 2.70 -11.67
N TRP A 622 -16.82 3.91 -11.27
CA TRP A 622 -17.70 5.08 -11.41
C TRP A 622 -17.95 5.39 -12.89
N GLY A 623 -19.22 5.39 -13.30
CA GLY A 623 -19.62 5.54 -14.70
C GLY A 623 -19.66 4.25 -15.52
N ALA A 624 -19.36 3.08 -14.95
CA ALA A 624 -19.50 1.79 -15.62
C ALA A 624 -20.96 1.51 -16.01
N ASN A 625 -21.14 0.77 -17.10
CA ASN A 625 -22.39 0.08 -17.40
C ASN A 625 -22.56 -1.12 -16.45
N PRO A 626 -23.79 -1.61 -16.21
CA PRO A 626 -24.00 -2.91 -15.58
C PRO A 626 -23.27 -3.98 -16.39
N THR A 627 -22.28 -4.64 -15.78
CA THR A 627 -21.35 -5.50 -16.54
C THR A 627 -20.87 -6.69 -15.72
N ALA A 628 -20.31 -7.66 -16.43
CA ALA A 628 -19.55 -8.77 -15.88
C ALA A 628 -18.24 -8.97 -16.65
N LEU A 629 -17.18 -9.25 -15.90
CA LEU A 629 -15.87 -9.62 -16.39
C LEU A 629 -15.50 -11.01 -15.86
N LEU A 630 -14.89 -11.81 -16.72
CA LEU A 630 -14.28 -13.08 -16.38
C LEU A 630 -12.83 -13.05 -16.86
N LYS A 631 -11.89 -13.26 -15.94
CA LYS A 631 -10.46 -13.38 -16.22
C LYS A 631 -10.01 -14.79 -15.93
N TYR A 632 -9.17 -15.34 -16.81
CA TYR A 632 -8.44 -16.57 -16.54
C TYR A 632 -6.97 -16.40 -16.89
N THR A 633 -6.09 -16.68 -15.93
CA THR A 633 -4.64 -16.66 -16.09
C THR A 633 -4.07 -18.06 -15.86
N THR A 634 -3.16 -18.48 -16.74
CA THR A 634 -2.47 -19.75 -16.59
C THR A 634 -1.04 -19.65 -17.11
N LYS A 635 -0.16 -20.51 -16.58
CA LYS A 635 1.24 -20.59 -16.98
C LYS A 635 1.49 -21.85 -17.79
N ILE A 636 1.87 -21.71 -19.05
CA ILE A 636 2.21 -22.83 -19.93
C ILE A 636 3.70 -22.76 -20.26
N LYS A 637 4.49 -23.65 -19.64
CA LYS A 637 5.97 -23.56 -19.62
C LYS A 637 6.39 -22.24 -18.94
N ASP A 638 7.11 -21.38 -19.66
CA ASP A 638 7.55 -20.07 -19.17
C ASP A 638 6.74 -18.93 -19.81
N PHE A 639 5.51 -19.20 -20.26
CA PHE A 639 4.60 -18.19 -20.80
C PHE A 639 3.42 -18.01 -19.87
N ASP A 640 3.20 -16.78 -19.43
CA ASP A 640 2.01 -16.38 -18.71
C ASP A 640 0.95 -15.96 -19.74
N ILE A 641 -0.23 -16.59 -19.68
CA ILE A 641 -1.31 -16.38 -20.64
C ILE A 641 -2.55 -15.94 -19.87
N THR A 642 -3.05 -14.76 -20.19
CA THR A 642 -4.23 -14.16 -19.56
C THR A 642 -5.28 -13.85 -20.60
N GLY A 643 -6.50 -14.35 -20.38
CA GLY A 643 -7.69 -14.00 -21.17
C GLY A 643 -8.71 -13.28 -20.31
N ILE A 644 -9.31 -12.21 -20.82
CA ILE A 644 -10.40 -11.49 -20.15
C ILE A 644 -11.58 -11.36 -21.11
N TYR A 645 -12.76 -11.71 -20.63
CA TYR A 645 -14.02 -11.48 -21.32
C TYR A 645 -14.84 -10.47 -20.51
N HIS A 646 -15.30 -9.40 -21.14
CA HIS A 646 -16.13 -8.35 -20.57
C HIS A 646 -17.43 -8.24 -21.36
N ARG A 647 -18.56 -8.13 -20.67
CA ARG A 647 -19.86 -7.96 -21.29
C ARG A 647 -20.77 -7.08 -20.45
N ASP A 648 -21.19 -5.96 -21.05
CA ASP A 648 -22.30 -5.17 -20.52
C ASP A 648 -23.61 -5.97 -20.64
N PHE A 649 -24.47 -5.87 -19.62
CA PHE A 649 -25.74 -6.60 -19.58
C PHE A 649 -26.81 -5.95 -20.47
N GLU A 650 -26.86 -4.62 -20.49
CA GLU A 650 -27.71 -3.84 -21.38
C GLU A 650 -26.92 -3.56 -22.65
N THR A 651 -27.21 -4.32 -23.71
CA THR A 651 -26.52 -4.19 -25.01
C THR A 651 -27.37 -3.46 -26.05
N ASP A 652 -28.66 -3.29 -25.81
CA ASP A 652 -29.55 -2.62 -26.75
C ASP A 652 -29.22 -1.12 -26.81
N VAL A 653 -28.90 -0.64 -28.02
CA VAL A 653 -28.65 0.77 -28.28
C VAL A 653 -29.96 1.41 -28.72
N GLU A 654 -30.56 2.19 -27.83
CA GLU A 654 -31.74 3.00 -28.16
C GLU A 654 -31.33 4.39 -28.62
N LEU A 655 -31.83 4.79 -29.80
CA LEU A 655 -31.59 6.11 -30.39
C LEU A 655 -32.92 6.87 -30.50
N ASP A 656 -32.88 8.18 -30.25
CA ASP A 656 -34.00 9.08 -30.51
C ASP A 656 -34.16 9.40 -32.01
N GLU A 657 -35.18 10.19 -32.36
CA GLU A 657 -35.47 10.60 -33.75
C GLU A 657 -34.31 11.39 -34.41
N ASN A 658 -33.38 11.93 -33.63
CA ASN A 658 -32.22 12.68 -34.09
C ASN A 658 -30.94 11.82 -34.13
N GLY A 659 -31.04 10.51 -33.85
CA GLY A 659 -29.92 9.59 -33.79
C GLY A 659 -29.07 9.71 -32.53
N ARG A 660 -29.53 10.46 -31.51
CA ARG A 660 -28.85 10.59 -30.22
C ARG A 660 -29.23 9.41 -29.34
N ARG A 661 -28.25 8.80 -28.68
CA ARG A 661 -28.53 7.69 -27.76
C ARG A 661 -29.30 8.15 -26.52
N ILE A 662 -30.25 7.33 -26.10
CA ILE A 662 -31.01 7.52 -24.88
C ILE A 662 -30.15 7.01 -23.71
N LEU A 663 -29.99 7.83 -22.67
CA LEU A 663 -29.18 7.50 -21.49
C LEU A 663 -30.10 7.19 -20.31
N ASP A 664 -29.73 6.22 -19.47
CA ASP A 664 -30.41 5.97 -18.21
C ASP A 664 -30.27 7.20 -17.29
N ALA A 665 -31.41 7.76 -16.89
CA ALA A 665 -31.46 8.92 -16.01
C ALA A 665 -30.75 8.69 -14.67
N ASN A 666 -30.73 7.47 -14.14
CA ASN A 666 -30.03 7.11 -12.91
C ASN A 666 -28.50 7.18 -13.08
N GLN A 667 -27.97 6.75 -14.23
CA GLN A 667 -26.53 6.84 -14.51
C GLN A 667 -26.06 8.29 -14.71
N VAL A 668 -26.89 9.11 -15.33
CA VAL A 668 -26.57 10.53 -15.58
C VAL A 668 -26.66 11.38 -14.29
N ARG A 669 -27.43 10.94 -13.29
CA ARG A 669 -27.56 11.64 -11.98
C ARG A 669 -26.23 11.76 -11.23
N SER A 670 -25.23 10.93 -11.52
CA SER A 670 -23.90 11.07 -10.93
C SER A 670 -22.96 12.01 -11.71
N GLY A 671 -23.46 12.77 -12.69
CA GLY A 671 -22.65 13.72 -13.47
C GLY A 671 -21.67 13.06 -14.44
N VAL A 672 -21.89 11.79 -14.78
CA VAL A 672 -21.03 11.02 -15.69
C VAL A 672 -21.85 10.53 -16.87
N ILE A 673 -21.21 10.45 -18.03
CA ILE A 673 -21.80 9.89 -19.24
C ILE A 673 -21.29 8.45 -19.36
N PRO A 674 -22.17 7.44 -19.27
CA PRO A 674 -21.75 6.05 -19.37
C PRO A 674 -21.11 5.78 -20.75
N PRO A 675 -20.13 4.87 -20.86
CA PRO A 675 -19.60 4.47 -22.17
C PRO A 675 -20.69 3.83 -23.02
N TRP A 676 -20.47 3.69 -24.33
CA TRP A 676 -21.40 2.93 -25.15
C TRP A 676 -21.42 1.45 -24.69
N PRO A 677 -22.60 0.82 -24.64
CA PRO A 677 -22.71 -0.61 -24.39
C PRO A 677 -21.78 -1.43 -25.27
N THR A 678 -21.02 -2.35 -24.66
CA THR A 678 -20.03 -3.10 -25.42
C THR A 678 -19.68 -4.47 -24.83
N GLU A 679 -19.36 -5.41 -25.72
CA GLU A 679 -18.68 -6.66 -25.41
C GLU A 679 -17.21 -6.57 -25.80
N ARG A 680 -16.32 -7.15 -24.99
CA ARG A 680 -14.87 -7.16 -25.21
C ARG A 680 -14.26 -8.50 -24.84
N ALA A 681 -13.25 -8.92 -25.60
CA ALA A 681 -12.44 -10.09 -25.32
C ALA A 681 -10.96 -9.77 -25.56
N THR A 682 -10.11 -10.13 -24.62
CA THR A 682 -8.66 -9.95 -24.72
C THR A 682 -7.93 -11.27 -24.51
N LEU A 683 -6.79 -11.40 -25.17
CA LEU A 683 -5.83 -12.47 -24.93
C LEU A 683 -4.43 -11.87 -24.93
N VAL A 684 -3.71 -12.11 -23.85
CA VAL A 684 -2.37 -11.57 -23.59
C VAL A 684 -1.42 -12.72 -23.30
N VAL A 685 -0.22 -12.64 -23.86
CA VAL A 685 0.88 -13.58 -23.65
C VAL A 685 2.11 -12.82 -23.22
N GLU A 686 2.70 -13.24 -22.10
CA GLU A 686 3.87 -12.61 -21.48
C GLU A 686 4.99 -13.63 -21.31
N LYS A 687 6.22 -13.19 -21.53
CA LYS A 687 7.41 -14.00 -21.29
C LYS A 687 8.66 -13.16 -21.05
N ASP A 688 9.43 -13.60 -20.07
CA ASP A 688 10.79 -13.10 -19.82
C ASP A 688 11.86 -13.98 -20.48
N PHE A 689 12.86 -13.31 -21.06
CA PHE A 689 14.05 -13.84 -21.69
C PHE A 689 15.29 -13.23 -21.03
N GLY A 690 15.51 -13.60 -19.76
CA GLY A 690 16.60 -13.04 -18.96
C GLY A 690 16.36 -11.57 -18.65
N ALA A 691 17.13 -10.68 -19.27
CA ALA A 691 16.99 -9.23 -19.07
C ALA A 691 15.87 -8.59 -19.91
N PHE A 692 15.23 -9.33 -20.83
CA PHE A 692 14.16 -8.82 -21.70
C PHE A 692 12.80 -9.39 -21.32
N GLY A 693 11.79 -8.55 -21.17
CA GLY A 693 10.38 -8.98 -21.08
C GLY A 693 9.64 -8.69 -22.38
N VAL A 694 8.74 -9.58 -22.80
CA VAL A 694 7.90 -9.41 -23.99
C VAL A 694 6.44 -9.69 -23.63
N THR A 695 5.57 -8.71 -23.89
CA THR A 695 4.11 -8.83 -23.72
C THR A 695 3.44 -8.57 -25.06
N LEU A 696 2.60 -9.51 -25.52
CA LEU A 696 1.83 -9.40 -26.75
C LEU A 696 0.36 -9.59 -26.42
N GLY A 697 -0.50 -8.70 -26.90
CA GLY A 697 -1.94 -8.79 -26.64
C GLY A 697 -2.79 -8.43 -27.86
N GLY A 698 -3.94 -9.08 -27.96
CA GLY A 698 -5.03 -8.73 -28.88
C GLY A 698 -6.31 -8.40 -28.13
N ILE A 699 -7.10 -7.48 -28.67
CA ILE A 699 -8.44 -7.12 -28.21
C ILE A 699 -9.43 -7.24 -29.37
N TRP A 700 -10.60 -7.78 -29.06
CA TRP A 700 -11.82 -7.63 -29.84
C TRP A 700 -12.84 -6.87 -28.99
N ALA A 701 -13.49 -5.85 -29.52
CA ALA A 701 -14.48 -5.07 -28.80
C ALA A 701 -15.47 -4.38 -29.75
N GLY A 702 -16.55 -3.82 -29.22
CA GLY A 702 -17.44 -2.96 -30.01
C GLY A 702 -18.72 -3.63 -30.51
N SER A 703 -19.08 -4.83 -30.07
CA SER A 703 -20.45 -5.33 -30.26
C SER A 703 -21.38 -4.68 -29.22
N PRO A 704 -22.56 -4.12 -29.57
CA PRO A 704 -23.23 -4.18 -30.88
C PRO A 704 -23.10 -2.89 -31.71
N LEU A 705 -22.00 -2.15 -31.58
CA LEU A 705 -21.78 -0.86 -32.27
C LEU A 705 -21.60 -0.97 -33.78
N ASN A 706 -21.46 -2.18 -34.32
CA ASN A 706 -21.47 -2.41 -35.76
C ASN A 706 -22.76 -1.85 -36.39
N ASP A 707 -22.65 -1.35 -37.61
CA ASP A 707 -23.71 -0.67 -38.37
C ASP A 707 -24.17 0.71 -37.82
N ILE A 708 -23.71 1.13 -36.64
CA ILE A 708 -23.95 2.49 -36.13
C ILE A 708 -23.16 3.48 -37.01
N THR A 709 -23.87 4.52 -37.46
CA THR A 709 -23.31 5.53 -38.35
C THR A 709 -22.50 6.57 -37.61
N TYR A 710 -21.41 7.04 -38.23
CA TYR A 710 -20.64 8.21 -37.78
C TYR A 710 -20.34 9.14 -38.95
N GLN A 711 -20.02 10.40 -38.66
CA GLN A 711 -19.57 11.34 -39.69
C GLN A 711 -18.04 11.29 -39.89
N ASP A 712 -17.63 11.35 -41.15
CA ASP A 712 -16.25 11.57 -41.59
C ASP A 712 -16.23 12.73 -42.59
N VAL A 713 -15.11 13.42 -42.70
CA VAL A 713 -14.96 14.55 -43.61
C VAL A 713 -13.66 14.45 -44.40
N ARG A 714 -13.74 14.74 -45.70
CA ARG A 714 -12.56 14.75 -46.59
C ARG A 714 -12.50 16.06 -47.35
N GLY A 715 -11.32 16.66 -47.42
CA GLY A 715 -11.11 17.93 -48.09
C GLY A 715 -10.06 18.79 -47.39
N GLU A 716 -10.10 20.08 -47.69
CA GLU A 716 -9.18 21.09 -47.17
C GLU A 716 -10.00 22.15 -46.40
N PRO A 717 -9.36 22.95 -45.52
CA PRO A 717 -10.03 24.03 -44.80
C PRO A 717 -10.97 24.88 -45.67
N GLY A 718 -12.21 25.04 -45.22
CA GLY A 718 -13.29 25.73 -45.93
C GLY A 718 -13.94 24.97 -47.10
N ASN A 719 -13.52 23.75 -47.44
CA ASN A 719 -14.11 22.91 -48.49
C ASN A 719 -14.03 21.42 -48.15
N TYR A 720 -14.96 20.97 -47.28
CA TYR A 720 -15.08 19.58 -46.87
C TYR A 720 -16.30 18.90 -47.51
N VAL A 721 -16.13 17.64 -47.88
CA VAL A 721 -17.22 16.73 -48.24
C VAL A 721 -17.52 15.87 -47.02
N VAL A 722 -18.76 15.91 -46.54
CA VAL A 722 -19.24 15.14 -45.39
C VAL A 722 -19.71 13.77 -45.86
N TYR A 723 -19.18 12.72 -45.24
CA TYR A 723 -19.57 11.33 -45.43
C TYR A 723 -20.26 10.81 -44.17
N GLN A 724 -21.23 9.92 -44.35
CA GLN A 724 -21.73 9.06 -43.29
C GLN A 724 -21.21 7.65 -43.57
N ASP A 725 -20.38 7.16 -42.67
CA ASP A 725 -19.86 5.79 -42.71
C ASP A 725 -20.42 5.00 -41.52
N LYS A 726 -20.14 3.70 -41.48
CA LYS A 726 -20.61 2.78 -40.44
C LYS A 726 -19.47 2.01 -39.83
N VAL A 727 -19.58 1.73 -38.54
CA VAL A 727 -18.67 0.79 -37.86
C VAL A 727 -18.85 -0.60 -38.45
N ASN A 728 -17.74 -1.22 -38.85
CA ASN A 728 -17.70 -2.57 -39.41
C ASN A 728 -16.92 -3.53 -38.50
N SER A 729 -16.98 -4.83 -38.80
CA SER A 729 -16.30 -5.86 -38.00
C SER A 729 -14.78 -5.69 -37.90
N ASP A 730 -14.16 -5.01 -38.86
CA ASP A 730 -12.71 -4.77 -38.87
C ASP A 730 -12.31 -3.68 -37.85
N ASP A 731 -13.24 -2.78 -37.51
CA ASP A 731 -13.05 -1.71 -36.53
C ASP A 731 -13.06 -2.20 -35.07
N ASN A 732 -13.40 -3.48 -34.88
CA ASN A 732 -13.55 -4.12 -33.58
C ASN A 732 -12.24 -4.67 -33.04
N TRP A 733 -11.19 -4.76 -33.88
CA TRP A 733 -9.94 -5.42 -33.53
C TRP A 733 -8.86 -4.42 -33.14
N GLY A 734 -8.03 -4.80 -32.19
CA GLY A 734 -6.82 -4.08 -31.83
C GLY A 734 -5.72 -5.01 -31.34
N ALA A 735 -4.49 -4.52 -31.32
CA ALA A 735 -3.32 -5.25 -30.83
C ALA A 735 -2.33 -4.30 -30.17
N LYS A 736 -1.60 -4.82 -29.18
CA LYS A 736 -0.50 -4.13 -28.49
C LYS A 736 0.69 -5.07 -28.33
N ALA A 737 1.89 -4.50 -28.33
CA ALA A 737 3.13 -5.21 -28.05
C ALA A 737 4.05 -4.34 -27.18
N ARG A 738 4.50 -4.89 -26.06
CA ARG A 738 5.49 -4.27 -25.17
C ARG A 738 6.75 -5.10 -25.14
N VAL A 739 7.90 -4.43 -25.20
CA VAL A 739 9.21 -5.01 -24.92
C VAL A 739 9.85 -4.19 -23.80
N THR A 740 10.37 -4.86 -22.79
CA THR A 740 11.16 -4.26 -21.70
C THR A 740 12.56 -4.82 -21.70
N TYR A 741 13.52 -4.04 -21.21
CA TYR A 741 14.89 -4.47 -20.93
C TYR A 741 15.30 -3.92 -19.57
N SER A 742 15.78 -4.76 -18.67
CA SER A 742 16.23 -4.38 -17.33
C SER A 742 17.54 -5.06 -16.99
N LYS A 743 18.61 -4.27 -16.82
CA LYS A 743 19.91 -4.78 -16.38
C LYS A 743 20.74 -3.73 -15.65
N GLY A 744 21.04 -4.00 -14.38
CA GLY A 744 21.85 -3.12 -13.55
C GLY A 744 21.21 -1.74 -13.41
N LYS A 745 21.91 -0.69 -13.86
CA LYS A 745 21.49 0.72 -13.74
C LYS A 745 20.58 1.20 -14.85
N PHE A 746 20.35 0.40 -15.89
CA PHE A 746 19.64 0.80 -17.08
C PHE A 746 18.38 -0.05 -17.28
N ASN A 747 17.25 0.63 -17.46
CA ASN A 747 15.99 0.01 -17.87
C ASN A 747 15.47 0.71 -19.13
N TRP A 748 14.84 -0.01 -20.04
CA TRP A 748 14.25 0.54 -21.25
C TRP A 748 12.96 -0.19 -21.59
N TYR A 749 12.02 0.50 -22.22
CA TYR A 749 10.83 -0.12 -22.78
C TYR A 749 10.43 0.50 -24.12
N ALA A 750 9.69 -0.28 -24.92
CA ALA A 750 8.91 0.20 -26.03
C ALA A 750 7.54 -0.48 -26.04
N LEU A 751 6.49 0.28 -26.33
CA LEU A 751 5.10 -0.15 -26.44
C LEU A 751 4.54 0.35 -27.77
N GLY A 752 4.09 -0.55 -28.63
CA GLY A 752 3.38 -0.22 -29.87
C GLY A 752 1.94 -0.74 -29.83
N GLY A 753 1.01 0.01 -30.42
CA GLY A 753 -0.40 -0.36 -30.48
C GLY A 753 -1.09 0.08 -31.77
N VAL A 754 -2.07 -0.71 -32.20
CA VAL A 754 -3.02 -0.38 -33.27
C VAL A 754 -4.41 -0.78 -32.78
N THR A 755 -5.34 0.16 -32.67
CA THR A 755 -6.69 -0.09 -32.18
C THR A 755 -7.73 0.42 -33.18
N GLY A 756 -8.62 -0.47 -33.61
CA GLY A 756 -9.78 -0.13 -34.46
C GLY A 756 -10.73 0.87 -33.80
N LEU A 757 -11.69 1.41 -34.56
CA LEU A 757 -12.47 2.58 -34.16
C LEU A 757 -13.21 2.42 -32.83
N VAL A 758 -13.75 1.23 -32.59
CA VAL A 758 -14.52 0.89 -31.38
C VAL A 758 -13.82 -0.14 -30.49
N ALA A 759 -12.56 -0.47 -30.82
CA ALA A 759 -11.70 -1.37 -30.05
C ALA A 759 -11.17 -0.71 -28.76
N ASN A 760 -12.08 -0.19 -27.93
CA ASN A 760 -11.76 0.56 -26.73
C ASN A 760 -11.31 -0.37 -25.59
N GLY A 761 -10.10 -0.13 -25.08
CA GLY A 761 -9.64 -0.67 -23.80
C GLY A 761 -9.73 0.39 -22.71
N GLY A 762 -8.70 0.43 -21.87
CA GLY A 762 -8.43 1.40 -20.83
C GLY A 762 -6.94 1.71 -20.77
N VAL A 763 -6.60 2.73 -19.98
CA VAL A 763 -5.23 3.20 -19.76
C VAL A 763 -4.40 2.07 -19.14
N ASP A 764 -3.14 1.97 -19.54
CA ASP A 764 -2.16 1.12 -18.87
C ASP A 764 -1.91 1.61 -17.43
N GLN A 765 -2.42 0.87 -16.46
CA GLN A 765 -2.32 1.24 -15.05
C GLN A 765 -1.01 0.76 -14.40
N THR A 766 -0.18 0.00 -15.12
CA THR A 766 1.09 -0.49 -14.59
C THR A 766 2.16 0.62 -14.54
N GLN A 767 2.94 0.65 -13.47
CA GLN A 767 4.09 1.54 -13.36
C GLN A 767 5.33 0.81 -13.89
N SER A 768 5.85 1.20 -15.05
CA SER A 768 6.98 0.48 -15.70
C SER A 768 8.32 0.66 -14.97
N PHE A 769 8.92 1.87 -14.99
CA PHE A 769 10.26 2.11 -14.40
C PHE A 769 10.45 3.44 -13.66
N ALA A 770 9.62 4.44 -13.94
CA ALA A 770 9.67 5.77 -13.32
C ALA A 770 8.28 6.40 -13.40
N GLY A 771 8.03 7.48 -12.64
CA GLY A 771 6.76 8.21 -12.62
C GLY A 771 6.47 9.09 -13.84
N TRP A 772 6.65 8.56 -15.06
CA TRP A 772 6.32 9.27 -16.30
C TRP A 772 4.84 9.65 -16.39
N LYS A 773 4.58 10.86 -16.89
CA LYS A 773 3.24 11.37 -17.21
C LYS A 773 2.74 10.91 -18.59
N LEU A 774 3.64 10.71 -19.55
CA LEU A 774 3.26 10.17 -20.86
C LEU A 774 2.94 8.67 -20.74
N LYS A 775 1.67 8.32 -20.97
CA LYS A 775 1.13 6.96 -20.88
C LYS A 775 0.23 6.66 -22.09
N ASP A 776 0.01 5.38 -22.35
CA ASP A 776 -0.97 4.92 -23.33
C ASP A 776 -2.39 5.28 -22.84
N ASN A 777 -3.19 5.92 -23.68
CA ASN A 777 -4.52 6.37 -23.33
C ASN A 777 -5.58 5.25 -23.41
N GLY A 778 -5.28 4.11 -24.05
CA GLY A 778 -6.16 2.94 -24.12
C GLY A 778 -7.40 3.07 -25.01
N SER A 779 -7.62 4.22 -25.66
CA SER A 779 -8.79 4.44 -26.51
C SER A 779 -8.69 3.73 -27.86
N GLY A 780 -9.85 3.49 -28.48
CA GLY A 780 -9.96 3.05 -29.87
C GLY A 780 -9.55 4.14 -30.86
N ASN A 781 -9.62 3.83 -32.15
CA ASN A 781 -9.32 4.74 -33.26
C ASN A 781 -7.88 5.32 -33.17
N GLN A 782 -6.85 4.50 -33.02
CA GLN A 782 -5.46 5.03 -33.02
C GLN A 782 -4.37 4.01 -33.38
N ASN A 783 -3.28 4.55 -33.92
CA ASN A 783 -1.95 3.96 -33.86
C ASN A 783 -1.14 4.68 -32.78
N SER A 784 -0.39 3.95 -31.96
CA SER A 784 0.45 4.53 -30.92
C SER A 784 1.81 3.84 -30.80
N PHE A 785 2.82 4.61 -30.41
CA PHE A 785 4.16 4.14 -30.09
C PHE A 785 4.73 4.95 -28.91
N LEU A 786 5.12 4.26 -27.85
CA LEU A 786 5.72 4.82 -26.65
C LEU A 786 7.07 4.18 -26.40
N THR A 787 8.06 4.95 -25.98
CA THR A 787 9.35 4.39 -25.55
C THR A 787 10.07 5.33 -24.60
N GLY A 788 10.77 4.74 -23.62
CA GLY A 788 11.56 5.49 -22.65
C GLY A 788 12.61 4.60 -22.00
N PHE A 789 13.54 5.21 -21.28
CA PHE A 789 14.54 4.49 -20.50
C PHE A 789 14.82 5.20 -19.18
N THR A 790 15.27 4.46 -18.18
CA THR A 790 15.82 5.01 -16.94
C THR A 790 17.29 4.67 -16.82
N TYR A 791 18.08 5.62 -16.33
CA TYR A 791 19.50 5.41 -16.02
C TYR A 791 19.84 5.98 -14.64
N THR A 792 20.26 5.10 -13.73
CA THR A 792 20.57 5.46 -12.34
C THR A 792 22.08 5.71 -12.16
N ILE A 793 22.45 6.85 -11.58
CA ILE A 793 23.83 7.24 -11.28
C ILE A 793 23.91 7.77 -9.83
N GLY A 794 24.39 6.94 -8.90
CA GLY A 794 24.34 7.28 -7.48
C GLY A 794 22.88 7.43 -7.07
N ASP A 795 22.57 8.54 -6.41
CA ASP A 795 21.21 8.87 -5.94
C ASP A 795 20.33 9.51 -7.03
N TRP A 796 20.84 9.64 -8.26
CA TRP A 796 20.10 10.27 -9.37
C TRP A 796 19.55 9.22 -10.35
N GLN A 797 18.33 9.43 -10.83
CA GLN A 797 17.75 8.72 -11.97
C GLN A 797 17.37 9.71 -13.07
N ILE A 798 17.82 9.44 -14.30
CA ILE A 798 17.45 10.20 -15.50
C ILE A 798 16.52 9.34 -16.33
N ALA A 799 15.35 9.87 -16.68
CA ALA A 799 14.27 9.09 -17.28
C ALA A 799 13.57 9.86 -18.43
N PRO A 800 14.10 9.85 -19.67
CA PRO A 800 13.38 10.34 -20.83
C PRO A 800 12.30 9.37 -21.32
N ASN A 801 11.22 9.91 -21.88
CA ASN A 801 10.11 9.16 -22.45
C ASN A 801 9.53 9.89 -23.67
N PHE A 802 9.00 9.13 -24.63
CA PHE A 802 8.50 9.65 -25.90
C PHE A 802 7.19 8.98 -26.26
N LEU A 803 6.25 9.75 -26.79
CA LEU A 803 4.95 9.29 -27.26
C LEU A 803 4.73 9.81 -28.68
N TRP A 804 4.35 8.92 -29.58
CA TRP A 804 3.72 9.25 -30.86
C TRP A 804 2.39 8.53 -30.93
N GLN A 805 1.35 9.23 -31.36
CA GLN A 805 0.05 8.65 -31.63
C GLN A 805 -0.68 9.42 -32.74
N GLU A 806 -1.49 8.71 -33.50
CA GLU A 806 -2.27 9.25 -34.60
C GLU A 806 -3.59 8.47 -34.75
N PRO A 807 -4.74 9.16 -34.86
CA PRO A 807 -6.01 8.48 -35.02
C PRO A 807 -6.13 7.80 -36.40
N LEU A 808 -6.92 6.72 -36.49
CA LEU A 808 -7.18 6.06 -37.79
C LEU A 808 -8.12 6.91 -38.65
N VAL A 809 -9.10 7.55 -38.01
CA VAL A 809 -10.01 8.55 -38.57
C VAL A 809 -9.84 9.84 -37.78
N ASP A 810 -9.41 10.90 -38.46
CA ASP A 810 -9.13 12.21 -37.87
C ASP A 810 -10.37 12.87 -37.24
N ALA A 811 -10.15 13.82 -36.33
CA ALA A 811 -11.20 14.67 -35.77
C ALA A 811 -11.88 15.50 -36.87
N ILE A 812 -13.16 15.80 -36.70
CA ILE A 812 -13.82 16.74 -37.61
C ILE A 812 -13.30 18.16 -37.33
N PRO A 813 -12.90 18.94 -38.37
CA PRO A 813 -12.44 20.32 -38.19
C PRO A 813 -13.57 21.27 -37.76
N ASN A 814 -13.22 22.29 -36.95
CA ASN A 814 -14.18 23.29 -36.47
C ASN A 814 -14.84 24.12 -37.59
N ASP A 815 -14.22 24.20 -38.77
CA ASP A 815 -14.74 24.93 -39.94
C ASP A 815 -15.55 24.04 -40.89
N VAL A 816 -15.98 22.85 -40.43
CA VAL A 816 -16.89 21.99 -41.19
C VAL A 816 -18.21 22.71 -41.48
N GLY A 817 -18.62 22.73 -42.75
CA GLY A 817 -19.83 23.39 -43.22
C GLY A 817 -20.93 22.42 -43.67
N GLY A 818 -22.08 22.98 -44.10
CA GLY A 818 -23.18 22.20 -44.65
C GLY A 818 -23.89 21.32 -43.60
N ALA A 819 -24.03 20.03 -43.87
CA ALA A 819 -24.65 19.06 -42.96
C ALA A 819 -23.66 18.43 -41.94
N GLY A 820 -22.40 18.88 -41.95
CA GLY A 820 -21.37 18.38 -41.06
C GLY A 820 -21.51 18.95 -39.64
N ARG A 821 -21.18 18.13 -38.65
CA ARG A 821 -21.07 18.52 -37.23
C ARG A 821 -19.84 17.88 -36.62
N LEU A 822 -19.31 18.43 -35.53
CA LEU A 822 -18.31 17.71 -34.75
C LEU A 822 -18.89 16.40 -34.21
N ARG A 823 -18.08 15.34 -34.19
CA ARG A 823 -18.49 14.09 -33.54
C ARG A 823 -18.58 14.30 -32.04
N ASN A 824 -19.43 13.53 -31.38
CA ASN A 824 -19.54 13.53 -29.93
C ASN A 824 -20.09 12.18 -29.43
N ILE A 825 -19.77 11.82 -28.19
CA ILE A 825 -20.08 10.50 -27.63
C ILE A 825 -21.59 10.22 -27.46
N LEU A 826 -22.47 11.21 -27.64
CA LEU A 826 -23.92 11.02 -27.54
C LEU A 826 -24.54 10.53 -28.85
N VAL A 827 -23.85 10.72 -29.98
CA VAL A 827 -24.39 10.43 -31.32
C VAL A 827 -23.44 9.54 -32.11
N ASP A 828 -22.13 9.65 -31.89
CA ASP A 828 -21.11 8.87 -32.60
C ASP A 828 -20.50 7.80 -31.68
N PRO A 829 -20.25 6.59 -32.20
CA PRO A 829 -19.72 5.44 -31.43
C PRO A 829 -18.26 5.61 -30.98
N PHE A 830 -17.54 6.58 -31.54
CA PHE A 830 -16.19 6.97 -31.11
C PHE A 830 -15.96 8.48 -31.33
N VAL A 831 -14.94 9.02 -30.66
CA VAL A 831 -14.53 10.44 -30.77
C VAL A 831 -13.00 10.57 -30.74
N VAL A 832 -12.47 11.60 -31.38
CA VAL A 832 -11.05 11.96 -31.35
C VAL A 832 -10.81 13.03 -30.30
N ARG A 833 -10.19 12.64 -29.18
CA ARG A 833 -9.84 13.52 -28.06
C ARG A 833 -8.47 13.19 -27.48
N ALA A 834 -8.40 12.26 -26.54
CA ALA A 834 -7.13 11.82 -25.96
C ALA A 834 -6.24 11.11 -26.98
N ASN A 835 -6.82 10.43 -27.97
CA ASN A 835 -6.20 9.83 -29.15
C ASN A 835 -5.93 10.81 -30.31
N ARG A 836 -6.12 12.12 -30.12
CA ARG A 836 -5.76 13.08 -31.18
C ARG A 836 -4.29 12.94 -31.55
N LYS A 837 -3.97 13.30 -32.80
CA LYS A 837 -2.60 13.27 -33.31
C LYS A 837 -1.67 14.03 -32.36
N THR A 838 -0.67 13.32 -31.83
CA THR A 838 0.22 13.85 -30.80
C THR A 838 1.63 13.33 -31.01
N THR A 839 2.61 14.22 -30.91
CA THR A 839 4.01 13.86 -30.69
C THR A 839 4.46 14.55 -29.41
N ALA A 840 4.90 13.77 -28.42
CA ALA A 840 5.26 14.30 -27.13
C ALA A 840 6.58 13.72 -26.61
N GLY A 841 7.30 14.55 -25.87
CA GLY A 841 8.53 14.18 -25.19
C GLY A 841 8.46 14.56 -23.73
N GLU A 842 9.01 13.71 -22.88
CA GLU A 842 9.12 13.91 -21.45
C GLU A 842 10.55 13.64 -21.01
N ILE A 843 11.05 14.46 -20.09
CA ILE A 843 12.29 14.17 -19.36
C ILE A 843 12.01 14.31 -17.87
N LEU A 844 12.40 13.30 -17.11
CA LEU A 844 12.20 13.24 -15.68
C LEU A 844 13.55 13.00 -14.99
N PHE A 845 13.90 13.88 -14.06
CA PHE A 845 15.05 13.72 -13.17
C PHE A 845 14.52 13.38 -11.78
N THR A 846 15.09 12.36 -11.14
CA THR A 846 14.77 11.99 -9.76
C THR A 846 16.05 12.01 -8.94
N TYR A 847 16.01 12.59 -7.75
CA TYR A 847 17.04 12.48 -6.74
C TYR A 847 16.45 11.81 -5.50
N ASP A 848 16.96 10.65 -5.16
CA ASP A 848 16.49 9.84 -4.04
C ASP A 848 17.69 9.13 -3.38
N PRO A 849 18.11 9.56 -2.18
CA PRO A 849 19.25 8.97 -1.46
C PRO A 849 18.88 7.74 -0.62
N THR A 850 17.62 7.31 -0.61
CA THR A 850 17.07 6.27 0.28
C THR A 850 16.49 5.11 -0.54
N PRO A 851 17.34 4.21 -1.07
CA PRO A 851 16.92 3.16 -2.01
C PRO A 851 15.97 2.10 -1.41
N GLY A 852 15.71 2.14 -0.10
CA GLY A 852 14.80 1.21 0.59
C GLY A 852 13.31 1.52 0.34
N SER A 853 12.98 2.76 -0.05
CA SER A 853 11.65 3.17 -0.49
C SER A 853 11.73 3.63 -1.94
N TRP A 854 10.87 3.10 -2.82
CA TRP A 854 10.87 3.59 -4.20
C TRP A 854 10.05 4.89 -4.28
N PHE A 855 10.69 5.99 -4.71
CA PHE A 855 10.10 7.33 -4.78
C PHE A 855 8.70 7.40 -5.45
N TYR A 856 8.42 6.48 -6.37
CA TYR A 856 7.16 6.41 -7.12
C TYR A 856 6.15 5.38 -6.60
N GLN A 857 6.39 4.79 -5.42
CA GLN A 857 5.38 3.98 -4.74
C GLN A 857 4.12 4.80 -4.43
N TRP A 858 2.97 4.14 -4.51
CA TRP A 858 1.67 4.76 -4.27
C TRP A 858 1.55 5.36 -2.86
N ASP A 859 2.25 4.80 -1.88
CA ASP A 859 2.28 5.24 -0.49
C ASP A 859 3.54 6.03 -0.11
N SER A 860 4.34 6.47 -1.09
CA SER A 860 5.61 7.18 -0.88
C SER A 860 5.48 8.44 -0.02
N ASP A 861 4.30 9.03 0.14
CA ASP A 861 4.10 10.12 1.11
C ASP A 861 4.34 9.64 2.57
N ARG A 862 4.02 8.38 2.87
CA ARG A 862 4.27 7.70 4.14
C ARG A 862 5.62 6.99 4.19
N SER A 863 5.94 6.19 3.16
CA SER A 863 7.08 5.26 3.18
C SER A 863 8.44 5.93 2.90
N GLU A 864 8.47 7.06 2.17
CA GLU A 864 9.71 7.80 1.91
C GLU A 864 10.28 8.41 3.21
N ASP A 865 11.54 8.10 3.51
CA ASP A 865 12.25 8.53 4.71
C ASP A 865 13.45 9.47 4.44
N ALA A 866 13.68 9.84 3.17
CA ALA A 866 14.73 10.78 2.78
C ALA A 866 14.66 12.09 3.56
N LYS A 867 15.83 12.58 4.01
CA LYS A 867 15.98 13.98 4.45
C LYS A 867 15.61 14.96 3.34
N LEU A 868 15.87 14.59 2.09
CA LEU A 868 15.44 15.29 0.90
C LEU A 868 15.46 14.32 -0.29
N ALA A 869 14.30 14.12 -0.91
CA ALA A 869 14.13 13.47 -2.20
C ALA A 869 13.24 14.35 -3.07
N PHE A 870 13.46 14.37 -4.38
CA PHE A 870 12.60 15.12 -5.29
C PHE A 870 12.66 14.59 -6.71
N ASN A 871 11.67 14.95 -7.52
CA ASN A 871 11.75 14.85 -8.96
C ASN A 871 11.55 16.21 -9.65
N LEU A 872 11.98 16.28 -10.91
CA LEU A 872 11.74 17.41 -11.80
C LEU A 872 11.44 16.87 -13.19
N GLY A 873 10.18 16.97 -13.59
CA GLY A 873 9.68 16.55 -14.89
C GLY A 873 9.42 17.74 -15.81
N PHE A 874 9.72 17.58 -17.10
CA PHE A 874 9.27 18.47 -18.16
C PHE A 874 8.63 17.65 -19.27
N VAL A 875 7.41 18.01 -19.65
CA VAL A 875 6.66 17.37 -20.74
C VAL A 875 6.28 18.43 -21.77
N TYR A 876 6.42 18.09 -23.05
CA TYR A 876 6.01 18.90 -24.17
C TYR A 876 5.12 18.07 -25.11
N TRP A 877 3.96 18.61 -25.47
CA TRP A 877 3.02 18.00 -26.41
C TRP A 877 2.90 18.86 -27.67
N HIS A 878 3.30 18.31 -28.81
CA HIS A 878 2.96 18.85 -30.12
C HIS A 878 1.62 18.28 -30.58
N LEU A 879 0.65 19.16 -30.82
CA LEU A 879 -0.76 18.82 -31.02
C LEU A 879 -1.28 19.50 -32.30
N PRO A 880 -0.95 18.94 -33.48
CA PRO A 880 -1.19 19.60 -34.77
C PRO A 880 -2.65 19.58 -35.24
N THR A 881 -3.55 18.87 -34.54
CA THR A 881 -4.96 18.73 -34.94
C THR A 881 -5.92 19.23 -33.88
N THR A 882 -7.16 19.53 -34.29
CA THR A 882 -8.30 19.80 -33.40
C THR A 882 -8.80 18.51 -32.71
N MET A 883 -9.84 18.64 -31.89
CA MET A 883 -10.58 17.51 -31.31
C MET A 883 -12.02 17.47 -31.82
N ASP A 884 -12.69 16.35 -31.58
CA ASP A 884 -14.15 16.26 -31.61
C ASP A 884 -14.79 16.96 -30.39
N ALA A 885 -16.11 17.13 -30.40
CA ALA A 885 -16.82 17.91 -29.40
C ALA A 885 -16.83 17.24 -28.02
N HIS A 886 -16.62 18.05 -26.98
CA HIS A 886 -16.87 17.65 -25.60
C HIS A 886 -18.36 17.71 -25.28
N ILE A 887 -18.73 17.09 -24.16
CA ILE A 887 -20.06 17.16 -23.58
C ILE A 887 -19.96 18.00 -22.31
N GLY A 888 -20.80 19.01 -22.20
CA GLY A 888 -20.95 19.83 -21.00
C GLY A 888 -22.28 19.55 -20.29
N PHE A 889 -22.33 19.95 -19.02
CA PHE A 889 -23.52 19.94 -18.20
C PHE A 889 -23.89 21.37 -17.84
N LEU A 890 -25.17 21.73 -18.01
CA LEU A 890 -25.72 22.99 -17.51
C LEU A 890 -26.08 22.86 -16.02
N ALA A 891 -26.39 23.98 -15.37
CA ALA A 891 -26.73 24.02 -13.94
C ALA A 891 -27.98 23.19 -13.59
N ASP A 892 -28.93 23.07 -14.52
CA ASP A 892 -30.11 22.20 -14.44
C ASP A 892 -29.81 20.72 -14.76
N ARG A 893 -28.53 20.38 -14.95
CA ARG A 893 -28.00 19.08 -15.37
C ARG A 893 -28.37 18.65 -16.78
N THR A 894 -28.85 19.59 -17.62
CA THR A 894 -29.07 19.34 -19.04
C THR A 894 -27.73 19.08 -19.74
N ILE A 895 -27.67 17.98 -20.49
CA ILE A 895 -26.48 17.55 -21.24
C ILE A 895 -26.50 18.11 -22.66
N PHE A 896 -25.39 18.73 -23.09
CA PHE A 896 -25.21 19.23 -24.45
C PHE A 896 -23.80 18.95 -24.99
N ALA A 897 -23.67 18.83 -26.31
CA ALA A 897 -22.37 18.79 -26.98
C ALA A 897 -21.93 20.22 -27.34
N PHE A 898 -20.66 20.57 -27.08
CA PHE A 898 -20.12 21.86 -27.49
C PHE A 898 -20.13 21.98 -29.03
N PRO A 899 -20.46 23.16 -29.58
CA PRO A 899 -20.57 23.33 -31.03
C PRO A 899 -19.21 23.33 -31.74
N ASN A 900 -18.12 23.62 -31.01
CA ASN A 900 -16.75 23.65 -31.51
C ASN A 900 -15.81 22.98 -30.49
N SER A 901 -14.54 22.75 -30.85
CA SER A 901 -13.48 22.29 -29.96
C SER A 901 -12.28 23.25 -29.93
N VAL A 902 -11.35 23.02 -29.01
CA VAL A 902 -10.11 23.82 -28.92
C VAL A 902 -9.24 23.67 -30.19
N PRO A 903 -8.55 24.74 -30.63
CA PRO A 903 -7.67 24.69 -31.80
C PRO A 903 -6.40 23.86 -31.54
N ALA A 904 -5.76 23.42 -32.63
CA ALA A 904 -4.42 22.82 -32.61
C ALA A 904 -3.42 23.76 -31.91
N LYS A 905 -2.69 23.26 -30.90
CA LYS A 905 -1.80 24.09 -30.09
C LYS A 905 -0.82 23.26 -29.29
N ASP A 906 0.44 23.66 -29.33
CA ASP A 906 1.46 23.04 -28.48
C ASP A 906 1.25 23.41 -27.01
N LEU A 907 1.38 22.40 -26.15
CA LEU A 907 1.27 22.50 -24.70
C LEU A 907 2.56 22.02 -24.04
N TRP A 908 2.82 22.47 -22.83
CA TRP A 908 3.97 22.04 -22.05
C TRP A 908 3.68 22.15 -20.57
N GLU A 909 4.39 21.35 -19.77
CA GLU A 909 4.28 21.38 -18.31
C GLU A 909 5.63 21.02 -17.66
N VAL A 910 6.05 21.83 -16.71
CA VAL A 910 7.08 21.49 -15.72
C VAL A 910 6.36 21.05 -14.44
N ASN A 911 6.80 19.95 -13.85
CA ASN A 911 6.27 19.47 -12.57
C ASN A 911 7.39 18.99 -11.64
N SER A 912 7.14 19.06 -10.34
CA SER A 912 8.08 18.58 -9.32
C SER A 912 7.32 18.12 -8.09
N ARG A 913 7.72 16.96 -7.56
CA ARG A 913 7.38 16.47 -6.24
C ARG A 913 8.63 16.56 -5.38
N ILE A 914 8.49 17.10 -4.17
CA ILE A 914 9.57 17.23 -3.18
C ILE A 914 9.10 16.57 -1.88
N VAL A 915 9.93 15.70 -1.32
CA VAL A 915 9.73 15.07 -0.02
C VAL A 915 10.93 15.38 0.87
N SER A 916 10.67 15.76 2.12
CA SER A 916 11.71 15.97 3.12
C SER A 916 11.24 15.50 4.48
N LYS A 917 11.86 14.46 5.02
CA LYS A 917 11.66 13.96 6.39
C LYS A 917 12.91 14.31 7.22
N MET A 918 12.97 15.53 7.74
CA MET A 918 14.17 15.99 8.46
C MET A 918 14.42 15.23 9.77
N ASN A 919 13.34 14.88 10.46
CA ASN A 919 13.33 14.09 11.68
C ASN A 919 11.92 13.48 11.89
N PRO A 920 11.72 12.59 12.88
CA PRO A 920 10.43 11.90 13.11
C PRO A 920 9.23 12.82 13.37
N ASP A 921 9.49 14.06 13.80
CA ASP A 921 8.49 15.07 14.13
C ASP A 921 8.29 16.12 13.04
N LEU A 922 9.17 16.24 12.04
CA LEU A 922 9.09 17.28 11.00
C LEU A 922 9.24 16.67 9.61
N ALA A 923 8.19 16.84 8.82
CA ALA A 923 8.15 16.36 7.46
C ALA A 923 7.39 17.30 6.53
N LEU A 924 7.79 17.32 5.26
CA LEU A 924 7.24 18.15 4.20
C LEU A 924 7.04 17.30 2.94
N VAL A 925 5.92 17.50 2.27
CA VAL A 925 5.66 17.06 0.90
C VAL A 925 5.15 18.25 0.11
N ALA A 926 5.71 18.51 -1.06
CA ALA A 926 5.24 19.55 -1.96
C ALA A 926 5.08 19.00 -3.39
N ASN A 927 3.95 19.27 -4.02
CA ASN A 927 3.75 19.01 -5.45
C ASN A 927 3.54 20.34 -6.15
N LEU A 928 4.34 20.62 -7.17
CA LEU A 928 4.38 21.89 -7.89
C LEU A 928 4.23 21.63 -9.38
N PHE A 929 3.55 22.53 -10.07
CA PHE A 929 3.44 22.53 -11.53
C PHE A 929 3.41 23.94 -12.10
N ALA A 930 3.87 24.06 -13.34
CA ALA A 930 3.73 25.24 -14.16
C ALA A 930 3.63 24.82 -15.63
N GLY A 931 2.72 25.40 -16.40
CA GLY A 931 2.54 24.96 -17.77
C GLY A 931 1.48 25.72 -18.54
N LYS A 932 1.30 25.30 -19.78
CA LYS A 932 0.30 25.85 -20.69
C LYS A 932 -0.81 24.84 -20.91
N GLY A 933 -2.05 25.24 -20.64
CA GLY A 933 -3.23 24.39 -20.72
C GLY A 933 -4.29 24.89 -21.70
N GLN A 934 -5.16 23.97 -22.13
CA GLN A 934 -6.37 24.25 -22.90
C GLN A 934 -7.60 23.70 -22.15
N SER A 935 -8.74 24.36 -22.36
CA SER A 935 -10.05 23.92 -21.87
C SER A 935 -10.48 22.61 -22.53
N ASN A 936 -11.50 21.96 -21.97
CA ASN A 936 -12.09 20.77 -22.61
C ASN A 936 -13.14 21.14 -23.66
N GLY A 937 -13.82 22.28 -23.52
CA GLY A 937 -14.91 22.72 -24.40
C GLY A 937 -14.44 23.47 -25.65
N SER A 938 -15.18 24.51 -26.03
CA SER A 938 -15.01 25.22 -27.30
C SER A 938 -14.15 26.49 -27.25
N ASP A 939 -13.72 26.93 -26.06
CA ASP A 939 -13.02 28.21 -25.91
C ASP A 939 -11.56 28.12 -26.44
N PRO A 940 -11.15 28.93 -27.44
CA PRO A 940 -9.80 28.92 -27.98
C PRO A 940 -8.72 29.48 -27.02
N ARG A 941 -9.11 30.14 -25.92
CA ARG A 941 -8.20 30.70 -24.93
C ARG A 941 -7.43 29.58 -24.22
N ALA A 942 -6.09 29.63 -24.35
CA ALA A 942 -5.19 28.82 -23.55
C ALA A 942 -4.68 29.66 -22.37
N ILE A 943 -4.32 28.98 -21.28
CA ILE A 943 -3.85 29.63 -20.06
C ILE A 943 -2.45 29.18 -19.73
N ASP A 944 -1.64 30.11 -19.24
CA ASP A 944 -0.36 29.82 -18.59
C ASP A 944 -0.63 29.78 -17.08
N ARG A 945 -0.56 28.57 -16.52
CA ARG A 945 -0.98 28.26 -15.14
C ARG A 945 0.22 27.87 -14.28
N ILE A 946 0.20 28.25 -13.02
CA ILE A 946 1.18 27.84 -12.01
C ILE A 946 0.40 27.42 -10.77
N GLY A 947 0.78 26.32 -10.14
CA GLY A 947 0.15 25.94 -8.89
C GLY A 947 0.88 24.84 -8.16
N GLY A 948 0.35 24.51 -6.99
CA GLY A 948 0.88 23.41 -6.20
C GLY A 948 0.22 23.28 -4.84
N ASP A 949 0.51 22.16 -4.18
CA ASP A 949 0.18 21.92 -2.78
C ASP A 949 1.46 21.71 -1.97
N ILE A 950 1.48 22.27 -0.76
CA ILE A 950 2.55 22.09 0.22
C ILE A 950 1.91 21.60 1.50
N ARG A 951 2.33 20.42 1.95
CA ARG A 951 1.86 19.75 3.16
C ARG A 951 3.03 19.62 4.13
N VAL A 952 2.89 20.15 5.34
CA VAL A 952 3.89 20.07 6.41
C VAL A 952 3.25 19.44 7.63
N ILE A 953 3.92 18.44 8.20
CA ILE A 953 3.57 17.86 9.49
C ILE A 953 4.66 18.23 10.48
N TYR A 954 4.27 18.88 11.57
CA TYR A 954 5.14 19.15 12.71
C TYR A 954 4.49 18.66 14.01
N LYS A 955 5.00 17.55 14.56
CA LYS A 955 4.43 16.85 15.71
C LYS A 955 2.96 16.48 15.46
N LYS A 956 2.04 17.15 16.14
CA LYS A 956 0.58 16.97 16.00
C LYS A 956 -0.08 17.99 15.06
N TRP A 957 0.68 18.97 14.57
CA TRP A 957 0.18 20.00 13.68
C TRP A 957 0.37 19.59 12.22
N LYS A 958 -0.64 19.85 11.41
CA LYS A 958 -0.59 19.74 9.95
C LYS A 958 -0.91 21.10 9.35
N PHE A 959 -0.08 21.51 8.41
CA PHE A 959 -0.24 22.71 7.61
C PHE A 959 -0.40 22.27 6.16
N GLN A 960 -1.47 22.72 5.50
CA GLN A 960 -1.67 22.48 4.08
C GLN A 960 -1.88 23.82 3.39
N HIS A 961 -1.09 24.10 2.38
CA HIS A 961 -1.22 25.29 1.56
C HIS A 961 -1.40 24.88 0.10
N THR A 962 -2.44 25.38 -0.55
CA THR A 962 -2.60 25.27 -2.00
C THR A 962 -2.59 26.66 -2.59
N PHE A 963 -1.90 26.82 -3.70
CA PHE A 963 -1.94 28.04 -4.50
C PHE A 963 -2.10 27.67 -5.96
N GLN A 964 -2.91 28.43 -6.67
CA GLN A 964 -3.10 28.32 -8.12
C GLN A 964 -3.20 29.73 -8.70
N ILE A 965 -2.49 29.98 -9.79
CA ILE A 965 -2.41 31.28 -10.46
C ILE A 965 -2.80 31.09 -11.91
N ASN A 966 -3.77 31.89 -12.37
CA ASN A 966 -4.37 31.82 -13.69
C ASN A 966 -4.77 30.39 -14.06
N ASP A 967 -5.58 29.79 -13.19
CA ASP A 967 -5.94 28.37 -13.25
C ASP A 967 -7.45 28.18 -13.15
N TRP A 968 -7.92 27.02 -13.62
CA TRP A 968 -9.31 26.61 -13.49
C TRP A 968 -9.73 26.45 -12.02
N GLY A 969 -11.01 26.64 -11.77
CA GLY A 969 -11.62 26.36 -10.46
C GLY A 969 -11.59 24.86 -10.09
N PRO A 970 -12.10 24.51 -8.90
CA PRO A 970 -11.94 23.19 -8.30
C PRO A 970 -12.79 22.07 -8.92
N TYR A 971 -13.65 22.36 -9.89
CA TYR A 971 -14.59 21.41 -10.49
C TYR A 971 -14.39 21.28 -12.00
N ASP A 972 -14.72 20.13 -12.57
CA ASP A 972 -14.43 19.80 -13.97
C ASP A 972 -15.08 20.79 -14.96
N TYR A 973 -16.29 21.25 -14.65
CA TYR A 973 -16.98 22.24 -15.49
C TYR A 973 -16.20 23.56 -15.61
N HIS A 974 -15.34 23.92 -14.64
CA HIS A 974 -14.48 25.09 -14.79
C HIS A 974 -13.52 24.91 -15.97
N LYS A 975 -12.99 23.70 -16.16
CA LYS A 975 -12.14 23.41 -17.32
C LYS A 975 -12.96 23.26 -18.61
N ASP A 976 -14.20 22.78 -18.53
CA ASP A 976 -15.07 22.63 -19.68
C ASP A 976 -15.48 23.97 -20.29
N PHE A 977 -15.91 24.90 -19.44
CA PHE A 977 -16.32 26.26 -19.81
C PHE A 977 -15.17 27.28 -19.79
N ASN A 978 -13.95 26.83 -19.51
CA ASN A 978 -12.75 27.66 -19.38
C ASN A 978 -12.88 28.80 -18.35
N LEU A 979 -13.51 28.53 -17.21
CA LEU A 979 -13.66 29.44 -16.10
C LEU A 979 -12.41 29.38 -15.22
N THR A 980 -11.77 30.53 -15.03
CA THR A 980 -10.46 30.63 -14.38
C THR A 980 -10.44 31.72 -13.33
N TYR A 981 -9.56 31.57 -12.36
CA TYR A 981 -9.31 32.59 -11.34
C TYR A 981 -7.87 33.10 -11.48
N PRO A 982 -7.64 34.43 -11.42
CA PRO A 982 -6.27 34.97 -11.48
C PRO A 982 -5.39 34.47 -10.34
N VAL A 983 -5.91 34.40 -9.11
CA VAL A 983 -5.22 33.84 -7.95
C VAL A 983 -6.23 33.08 -7.09
N GLN A 984 -5.86 31.87 -6.67
CA GLN A 984 -6.58 31.05 -5.69
C GLN A 984 -5.59 30.62 -4.60
N LEU A 985 -5.95 30.85 -3.35
CA LEU A 985 -5.16 30.49 -2.18
C LEU A 985 -6.02 29.71 -1.20
N MET A 986 -5.48 28.63 -0.66
CA MET A 986 -6.05 27.90 0.47
C MET A 986 -4.96 27.65 1.51
N LEU A 987 -5.28 27.91 2.77
CA LEU A 987 -4.42 27.57 3.90
C LEU A 987 -5.26 26.85 4.96
N ASP A 988 -4.91 25.61 5.26
CA ASP A 988 -5.48 24.79 6.32
C ASP A 988 -4.43 24.59 7.42
N ILE A 989 -4.81 24.89 8.66
CA ILE A 989 -4.01 24.64 9.84
C ILE A 989 -4.85 23.79 10.78
N SER A 990 -4.36 22.60 11.09
CA SER A 990 -5.06 21.67 11.97
C SER A 990 -4.13 20.96 12.94
N THR A 991 -4.72 20.47 14.02
CA THR A 991 -4.07 19.59 14.99
C THR A 991 -4.95 18.39 15.27
N SER A 992 -4.34 17.22 15.48
CA SER A 992 -5.04 15.96 15.75
C SER A 992 -4.70 15.39 17.12
N ILE A 993 -5.59 14.54 17.65
CA ILE A 993 -5.29 13.79 18.90
C ILE A 993 -4.14 12.81 18.64
N GLY A 994 -4.22 12.04 17.56
CA GLY A 994 -3.16 11.15 17.06
C GLY A 994 -2.11 11.86 16.19
N LYS A 995 -1.21 11.08 15.58
CA LYS A 995 -0.26 11.59 14.57
C LYS A 995 -1.04 11.99 13.30
N PRO A 996 -0.81 13.18 12.71
CA PRO A 996 -1.41 13.53 11.44
C PRO A 996 -0.95 12.56 10.33
N ASP A 997 -1.86 12.21 9.44
CA ASP A 997 -1.57 11.37 8.27
C ASP A 997 -1.35 12.24 7.02
N TRP A 998 -0.64 11.71 6.03
CA TRP A 998 -0.46 12.33 4.72
C TRP A 998 -1.71 12.21 3.86
N PHE A 999 -2.39 11.08 3.95
CA PHE A 999 -3.65 10.81 3.26
C PHE A 999 -4.82 11.51 3.96
N ILE A 1000 -5.89 11.74 3.19
CA ILE A 1000 -7.12 12.36 3.68
C ILE A 1000 -8.00 11.26 4.30
N LEU A 1001 -7.51 10.63 5.35
CA LEU A 1001 -8.26 9.63 6.11
C LEU A 1001 -9.03 10.26 7.28
N PRO A 1002 -10.17 9.70 7.70
CA PRO A 1002 -10.89 10.13 8.89
C PRO A 1002 -9.99 10.17 10.14
N ASN A 1003 -9.95 11.31 10.82
CA ASN A 1003 -9.14 11.50 12.03
C ASN A 1003 -9.84 12.47 13.00
N THR A 1004 -9.62 12.31 14.30
CA THR A 1004 -10.06 13.29 15.29
C THR A 1004 -9.14 14.51 15.27
N ARG A 1005 -9.63 15.62 14.72
CA ARG A 1005 -8.87 16.84 14.47
C ARG A 1005 -9.72 18.10 14.63
N ILE A 1006 -9.05 19.19 14.98
CA ILE A 1006 -9.61 20.54 14.98
C ILE A 1006 -8.75 21.44 14.11
N GLY A 1007 -9.36 22.33 13.35
CA GLY A 1007 -8.62 23.20 12.45
C GLY A 1007 -9.39 24.41 11.96
N VAL A 1008 -8.64 25.27 11.28
CA VAL A 1008 -9.15 26.44 10.56
C VAL A 1008 -8.60 26.40 9.15
N ARG A 1009 -9.46 26.65 8.17
CA ARG A 1009 -9.10 26.77 6.76
C ARG A 1009 -9.57 28.11 6.22
N GLY A 1010 -8.66 28.86 5.61
CA GLY A 1010 -8.99 30.04 4.81
C GLY A 1010 -8.88 29.71 3.33
N THR A 1011 -9.88 30.08 2.54
CA THR A 1011 -9.84 30.09 1.08
C THR A 1011 -10.06 31.51 0.59
N TRP A 1012 -9.26 31.97 -0.36
CA TRP A 1012 -9.40 33.29 -0.97
C TRP A 1012 -9.15 33.19 -2.48
N ARG A 1013 -9.95 33.88 -3.28
CA ARG A 1013 -9.78 33.96 -4.73
C ARG A 1013 -9.96 35.41 -5.20
N SER A 1014 -9.12 35.85 -6.13
CA SER A 1014 -9.42 37.04 -6.93
C SER A 1014 -10.29 36.66 -8.13
N LEU A 1015 -11.04 37.63 -8.65
CA LEU A 1015 -12.03 37.44 -9.70
C LEU A 1015 -11.86 38.47 -10.82
N ASP A 1016 -11.93 38.01 -12.05
CA ASP A 1016 -11.87 38.80 -13.28
C ASP A 1016 -13.01 38.42 -14.24
N GLU A 1017 -13.01 38.94 -15.47
CA GLU A 1017 -14.02 38.62 -16.49
C GLU A 1017 -14.14 37.14 -16.86
N PHE A 1018 -13.17 36.30 -16.48
CA PHE A 1018 -13.17 34.85 -16.73
C PHE A 1018 -13.57 34.04 -15.49
N SER A 1019 -13.76 34.71 -14.36
CA SER A 1019 -14.06 34.08 -13.08
C SER A 1019 -15.56 33.83 -12.92
N PRO A 1020 -15.96 32.66 -12.37
CA PRO A 1020 -17.34 32.44 -11.95
C PRO A 1020 -17.75 33.51 -10.95
N ARG A 1021 -19.04 33.86 -10.95
CA ARG A 1021 -19.65 34.83 -10.02
C ARG A 1021 -19.11 36.26 -10.09
N TYR A 1022 -18.12 36.60 -10.92
CA TYR A 1022 -17.69 37.99 -11.08
C TYR A 1022 -18.82 38.82 -11.71
N SER A 1023 -19.26 39.86 -11.00
CA SER A 1023 -20.37 40.72 -11.44
C SER A 1023 -20.18 42.16 -10.96
N PRO A 1024 -19.21 42.89 -11.53
CA PRO A 1024 -18.93 44.27 -11.14
C PRO A 1024 -20.03 45.25 -11.58
N THR A 1025 -20.92 44.79 -12.46
CA THR A 1025 -22.05 45.54 -13.00
C THR A 1025 -23.39 45.01 -12.49
N ALA A 1026 -23.40 44.22 -11.41
CA ALA A 1026 -24.62 43.71 -10.79
C ALA A 1026 -25.53 44.89 -10.40
N VAL A 1027 -26.71 44.97 -11.01
CA VAL A 1027 -27.75 45.93 -10.65
C VAL A 1027 -28.86 45.16 -9.94
N PRO A 1028 -29.25 45.55 -8.71
CA PRO A 1028 -30.31 44.86 -7.99
C PRO A 1028 -31.61 44.75 -8.82
N PRO A 1029 -32.31 43.60 -8.78
CA PRO A 1029 -33.61 43.45 -9.42
C PRO A 1029 -34.58 44.58 -9.03
N GLY A 1030 -35.25 45.19 -10.01
CA GLY A 1030 -36.20 46.28 -9.77
C GLY A 1030 -35.62 47.71 -9.75
N THR A 1031 -34.35 47.89 -10.13
CA THR A 1031 -33.74 49.23 -10.28
C THR A 1031 -34.39 49.99 -11.45
N PHE A 1032 -34.99 51.15 -11.17
CA PHE A 1032 -35.61 52.03 -12.17
C PHE A 1032 -34.98 53.45 -12.15
N PRO A 1033 -34.59 54.01 -13.31
CA PRO A 1033 -34.73 53.44 -14.66
C PRO A 1033 -33.80 52.23 -14.89
N PRO A 1034 -34.18 51.30 -15.78
CA PRO A 1034 -33.34 50.15 -16.11
C PRO A 1034 -31.98 50.63 -16.61
N VAL A 1035 -30.91 50.20 -15.94
CA VAL A 1035 -29.53 50.52 -16.29
C VAL A 1035 -29.06 49.48 -17.32
N PRO A 1036 -28.43 49.89 -18.44
CA PRO A 1036 -27.92 48.94 -19.42
C PRO A 1036 -26.86 48.02 -18.80
N VAL A 1037 -26.83 46.75 -19.20
CA VAL A 1037 -25.76 45.81 -18.83
C VAL A 1037 -24.45 46.35 -19.41
N LEU A 1038 -23.54 46.77 -18.52
CA LEU A 1038 -22.22 47.27 -18.90
C LEU A 1038 -21.25 46.09 -19.09
N SER A 1039 -20.28 46.24 -19.98
CA SER A 1039 -19.19 45.27 -20.10
C SER A 1039 -18.37 45.27 -18.80
N PRO A 1040 -18.04 44.09 -18.22
CA PRO A 1040 -17.20 44.00 -17.04
C PRO A 1040 -15.74 44.38 -17.34
N VAL A 1041 -15.33 44.40 -18.61
CA VAL A 1041 -13.98 44.79 -19.04
C VAL A 1041 -13.64 46.22 -18.59
N GLY A 1042 -12.58 46.36 -17.79
CA GLY A 1042 -12.09 47.65 -17.27
C GLY A 1042 -12.58 48.03 -15.87
N PHE A 1043 -13.37 47.17 -15.22
CA PHE A 1043 -13.64 47.25 -13.77
C PHE A 1043 -12.48 46.67 -12.96
N ASP A 1044 -12.40 47.00 -11.67
CA ASP A 1044 -11.41 46.43 -10.76
C ASP A 1044 -11.69 44.93 -10.53
N ASP A 1045 -10.63 44.16 -10.24
CA ASP A 1045 -10.75 42.75 -9.89
C ASP A 1045 -11.65 42.57 -8.65
N GLY A 1046 -12.56 41.61 -8.71
CA GLY A 1046 -13.38 41.19 -7.58
C GLY A 1046 -12.63 40.23 -6.65
N ASN A 1047 -13.28 39.81 -5.56
CA ASN A 1047 -12.75 38.75 -4.71
C ASN A 1047 -13.87 37.96 -4.01
N GLU A 1048 -13.56 36.72 -3.65
CA GLU A 1048 -14.35 35.91 -2.75
C GLU A 1048 -13.46 35.23 -1.71
N TRP A 1049 -13.98 35.02 -0.51
CA TRP A 1049 -13.27 34.35 0.58
C TRP A 1049 -14.20 33.53 1.46
N GLU A 1050 -13.62 32.48 2.04
CA GLU A 1050 -14.27 31.58 3.00
C GLU A 1050 -13.31 31.33 4.16
N ILE A 1051 -13.76 31.57 5.39
CA ILE A 1051 -13.11 31.09 6.61
C ILE A 1051 -13.95 29.94 7.16
N ARG A 1052 -13.35 28.76 7.16
CA ARG A 1052 -13.92 27.53 7.67
C ARG A 1052 -13.27 27.17 8.99
N THR A 1053 -14.05 26.89 10.03
CA THR A 1053 -13.54 26.24 11.24
C THR A 1053 -14.18 24.88 11.37
N TYR A 1054 -13.45 23.89 11.88
CA TYR A 1054 -13.97 22.54 11.94
C TYR A 1054 -13.48 21.75 13.15
N LEU A 1055 -14.36 20.90 13.68
CA LEU A 1055 -14.06 19.85 14.63
C LEU A 1055 -14.57 18.53 14.03
N HIS A 1056 -13.63 17.68 13.66
CA HIS A 1056 -13.92 16.34 13.17
C HIS A 1056 -13.56 15.38 14.28
N ILE A 1057 -14.48 14.50 14.63
CA ILE A 1057 -14.31 13.41 15.60
C ILE A 1057 -14.36 12.12 14.79
N ASN A 1058 -13.38 11.23 14.99
CA ASN A 1058 -13.40 9.88 14.46
C ASN A 1058 -12.95 8.91 15.56
N ILE A 1059 -13.85 8.02 15.97
CA ILE A 1059 -13.62 6.96 16.95
C ILE A 1059 -13.94 5.64 16.26
N GLY A 1060 -12.94 4.80 15.99
CA GLY A 1060 -13.13 3.57 15.23
C GLY A 1060 -11.92 3.24 14.37
N LYS A 1061 -12.10 2.33 13.41
CA LYS A 1061 -11.15 2.13 12.31
C LYS A 1061 -11.08 3.37 11.42
#